data_AF-A0A934NIM4-F1
#
_entry.id   AF-A0A934NIM4-F1
#
_cell.length_a   1.000
_cell.length_b   1.000
_cell.length_c   1.000
_cell.angle_alpha   90.00
_cell.angle_beta   90.00
_cell.angle_gamma   90.00
#
_symmetry.space_group_name_H-M   'P 1'
#
loop_
_entity.id
_entity.type
_entity.pdbx_description
1 polymer ?
#
loop_
_entity_poly.entity_id
_entity_poly.type
_entity_poly.pdbx_seq_one_letter_code
_entity_poly.pdbx_strand_id
1 'polypeptide(L)'
;MKKLQNYVTGQWIEGKGEGVPMFDAITGEVVALSDTEGLDLAEILHYGRTKGGEVLRKMTFQERGNMLKSLALYLTKRKEAFYELSYRTGATRVDSWIDIEGGFGNLFANASLRKLFPNQSYHVEGEPIDLSRGGRFMAHHIMVPKRGVAIHINAFNFPVWGMLEKCATNWMAGVPAVVKPATNGSFLTEAVVREIIVSGILPEGALQLITGSARAILDTVESQDVVTFTGSATTGRLLKSHKRIIEESVPFNMEADSLNCSVLGEDALPGTPEFDLFIKEVRNEMTVKCGQKCTAIRRVIVPENLVEDVQIALGKALDKVTIGDPRLKEVRMGALISKDQANEVRDRVQELARTASIVYGHLDKIETIGADAKKGAFLSPILLREDHPFINLAVHETEAFGPVSTIMPYKNLDEAITLAHMGKGSLVSSIATYDDKIAKDYVINAASHHGRILIINREMAKESTGHGSPLPNLVHGGPGRAGGGEEMGGVRGIKHYLQRTAIQGSPTTLTEITGIYQANAKYKEAEQHPFKYHWEDIEAGMSLKTHKRTLTDTDIINFANLTWDHFYAHTDITSLDGSIFEKRTAHGYFIIAAAAGLFVYPNKGPVAANYGLEDCRFLRPLYHNDTIYVRLTCKQKVDRDVASAEHPSGIVKWFVEVFDSADELVAVATILTMVQKKQEVFVEMTNDTIKNYLSKLTPDLKPKWGIMTPQHMLEHLEYTYKIAAGEIQDFEVATPEKILEKVHASLYNYEKFPKNTHFPTLEKGKLERLIYPDLETAKQKFIEQREKYLEFYKEHPEAKLKNLVFGELNKYEAYLLERKHLNHHFEQFGLL
;
A
#
# COMPACT_ATOMS: atom_id res chain seq x y z
N MET A 1 4.00 -8.47 39.71
CA MET A 1 3.32 -8.63 38.41
C MET A 1 3.67 -7.44 37.54
N LYS A 2 3.88 -7.61 36.23
CA LYS A 2 4.25 -6.50 35.33
C LYS A 2 3.01 -5.65 35.01
N LYS A 3 3.02 -4.36 35.34
CA LYS A 3 2.03 -3.41 34.81
C LYS A 3 2.42 -3.03 33.38
N LEU A 4 1.45 -3.00 32.47
CA LEU A 4 1.67 -2.46 31.13
C LEU A 4 1.82 -0.94 31.23
N GLN A 5 2.72 -0.40 30.42
CA GLN A 5 2.91 1.03 30.29
C GLN A 5 2.06 1.54 29.12
N ASN A 6 1.59 2.78 29.26
CA ASN A 6 0.96 3.56 28.21
C ASN A 6 2.04 4.37 27.48
N TYR A 7 1.92 4.59 26.17
CA TYR A 7 2.81 5.51 25.45
C TYR A 7 2.04 6.78 25.10
N VAL A 8 2.26 7.83 25.87
CA VAL A 8 1.45 9.04 25.87
C VAL A 8 2.37 10.24 26.03
N THR A 9 2.07 11.35 25.36
CA THR A 9 2.87 12.60 25.43
C THR A 9 4.38 12.39 25.20
N GLY A 10 4.72 11.42 24.34
CA GLY A 10 6.10 11.08 23.99
C GLY A 10 6.84 10.19 25.00
N GLN A 11 6.15 9.67 26.03
CA GLN A 11 6.75 8.94 27.15
C GLN A 11 6.01 7.64 27.48
N TRP A 12 6.74 6.69 28.06
CA TRP A 12 6.16 5.48 28.64
C TRP A 12 5.76 5.74 30.10
N ILE A 13 4.47 5.66 30.41
CA ILE A 13 3.89 6.01 31.72
C ILE A 13 3.05 4.84 32.26
N GLU A 14 3.31 4.44 33.50
CA GLU A 14 2.45 3.51 34.24
C GLU A 14 1.27 4.24 34.88
N GLY A 15 0.10 3.60 34.91
CA GLY A 15 -1.03 4.10 35.69
C GLY A 15 -0.80 3.98 37.20
N LYS A 16 -1.49 4.83 37.97
CA LYS A 16 -1.31 4.97 39.43
C LYS A 16 -2.12 3.97 40.27
N GLY A 17 -3.13 3.33 39.68
CA GLY A 17 -4.05 2.40 40.35
C GLY A 17 -3.52 0.97 40.43
N GLU A 18 -4.31 0.06 40.99
CA GLU A 18 -3.94 -1.36 41.15
C GLU A 18 -3.89 -2.11 39.80
N GLY A 19 -4.73 -1.69 38.85
CA GLY A 19 -4.83 -2.25 37.50
C GLY A 19 -5.73 -3.49 37.38
N VAL A 20 -6.16 -3.77 36.16
CA VAL A 20 -7.01 -4.92 35.82
C VAL A 20 -6.15 -6.06 35.29
N PRO A 21 -6.28 -7.30 35.82
CA PRO A 21 -5.50 -8.42 35.35
C PRO A 21 -5.93 -8.91 33.96
N MET A 22 -4.93 -9.15 33.11
CA MET A 22 -5.07 -9.88 31.86
C MET A 22 -4.53 -11.29 32.05
N PHE A 23 -5.26 -12.27 31.52
CA PHE A 23 -4.96 -13.69 31.72
C PHE A 23 -4.46 -14.34 30.44
N ASP A 24 -3.63 -15.37 30.60
CA ASP A 24 -3.25 -16.29 29.55
C ASP A 24 -4.45 -17.17 29.21
N ALA A 25 -4.88 -17.15 27.95
CA ALA A 25 -6.05 -17.87 27.48
C ALA A 25 -5.92 -19.41 27.61
N ILE A 26 -4.69 -19.93 27.69
CA ILE A 26 -4.40 -21.37 27.76
C ILE A 26 -4.28 -21.83 29.21
N THR A 27 -3.56 -21.07 30.04
CA THR A 27 -3.21 -21.50 31.41
C THR A 27 -4.03 -20.84 32.51
N GLY A 28 -4.67 -19.70 32.23
CA GLY A 28 -5.37 -18.88 33.22
C GLY A 28 -4.45 -18.06 34.12
N GLU A 29 -3.14 -18.04 33.88
CA GLU A 29 -2.18 -17.25 34.64
C GLU A 29 -2.24 -15.76 34.29
N VAL A 30 -1.94 -14.88 35.23
CA VAL A 30 -1.86 -13.44 34.95
C VAL A 30 -0.64 -13.14 34.09
N VAL A 31 -0.85 -12.53 32.92
CA VAL A 31 0.24 -12.09 32.03
C VAL A 31 0.73 -10.69 32.41
N ALA A 32 -0.19 -9.75 32.61
CA ALA A 32 0.10 -8.38 32.97
C ALA A 32 -1.13 -7.68 33.56
N LEU A 33 -0.93 -6.51 34.15
CA LEU A 33 -1.99 -5.64 34.66
C LEU A 33 -2.12 -4.40 33.75
N SER A 34 -3.33 -3.99 33.41
CA SER A 34 -3.59 -2.75 32.66
C SER A 34 -4.11 -1.66 33.57
N ASP A 35 -3.55 -0.46 33.50
CA ASP A 35 -4.05 0.69 34.27
C ASP A 35 -3.81 2.02 33.55
N THR A 36 -4.78 2.92 33.73
CA THR A 36 -4.83 4.25 33.12
C THR A 36 -5.14 5.35 34.13
N GLU A 37 -5.19 5.01 35.43
CA GLU A 37 -5.45 6.00 36.48
C GLU A 37 -4.36 7.07 36.50
N GLY A 38 -4.79 8.34 36.49
CA GLY A 38 -3.89 9.49 36.52
C GLY A 38 -3.38 9.95 35.15
N LEU A 39 -3.81 9.35 34.04
CA LEU A 39 -3.55 9.87 32.70
C LEU A 39 -4.47 11.06 32.37
N ASP A 40 -3.90 12.09 31.76
CA ASP A 40 -4.66 13.21 31.20
C ASP A 40 -5.02 12.90 29.74
N LEU A 41 -6.24 12.41 29.52
CA LEU A 41 -6.71 12.03 28.19
C LEU A 41 -6.83 13.24 27.24
N ALA A 42 -7.14 14.43 27.76
CA ALA A 42 -7.27 15.63 26.95
C ALA A 42 -5.90 16.07 26.40
N GLU A 43 -4.88 16.07 27.26
CA GLU A 43 -3.51 16.38 26.85
C GLU A 43 -2.96 15.34 25.87
N ILE A 44 -3.31 14.06 26.03
CA ILE A 44 -2.95 13.02 25.05
C ILE A 44 -3.49 13.38 23.66
N LEU A 45 -4.77 13.73 23.54
CA LEU A 45 -5.32 14.11 22.23
C LEU A 45 -4.65 15.39 21.71
N HIS A 46 -4.48 16.41 22.56
CA HIS A 46 -3.86 17.68 22.21
C HIS A 46 -2.43 17.51 21.68
N TYR A 47 -1.62 16.71 22.36
CA TYR A 47 -0.25 16.41 21.98
C TYR A 47 -0.17 15.73 20.61
N GLY A 48 -1.08 14.78 20.33
CA GLY A 48 -1.20 14.19 19.00
C GLY A 48 -1.46 15.25 17.92
N ARG A 49 -2.45 16.13 18.14
CA ARG A 49 -2.85 17.19 17.19
C ARG A 49 -1.71 18.16 16.87
N THR A 50 -0.96 18.57 17.91
CA THR A 50 0.04 19.65 17.83
C THR A 50 1.47 19.18 17.56
N LYS A 51 1.87 17.97 17.97
CA LYS A 51 3.22 17.43 17.72
C LYS A 51 3.24 16.50 16.52
N GLY A 52 2.54 15.37 16.62
CA GLY A 52 2.53 14.35 15.57
C GLY A 52 1.91 14.87 14.27
N GLY A 53 0.75 15.50 14.39
CA GLY A 53 0.02 16.02 13.24
C GLY A 53 0.76 17.13 12.49
N GLU A 54 1.54 17.98 13.16
CA GLU A 54 2.26 19.07 12.49
C GLU A 54 3.28 18.53 11.47
N VAL A 55 4.05 17.51 11.86
CA VAL A 55 5.08 16.92 11.00
C VAL A 55 4.43 16.09 9.89
N LEU A 56 3.48 15.21 10.23
CA LEU A 56 2.82 14.33 9.26
C LEU A 56 2.12 15.09 8.13
N ARG A 57 1.49 16.23 8.43
CA ARG A 57 0.79 17.06 7.43
C ARG A 57 1.73 17.82 6.50
N LYS A 58 2.97 18.09 6.92
CA LYS A 58 3.99 18.71 6.06
C LYS A 58 4.59 17.71 5.08
N MET A 59 4.67 16.44 5.47
CA MET A 59 5.15 15.38 4.60
C MET A 59 4.26 15.21 3.36
N THR A 60 4.83 14.74 2.26
CA THR A 60 4.07 14.33 1.08
C THR A 60 3.52 12.91 1.24
N PHE A 61 2.53 12.52 0.42
CA PHE A 61 2.10 11.12 0.36
C PHE A 61 3.24 10.15 0.03
N GLN A 62 4.25 10.59 -0.75
CA GLN A 62 5.41 9.75 -1.08
C GLN A 62 6.26 9.47 0.17
N GLU A 63 6.56 10.52 0.93
CA GLU A 63 7.32 10.41 2.17
C GLU A 63 6.60 9.55 3.21
N ARG A 64 5.28 9.75 3.37
CA ARG A 64 4.46 8.94 4.28
C ARG A 64 4.41 7.47 3.83
N GLY A 65 4.26 7.20 2.54
CA GLY A 65 4.31 5.83 2.02
C GLY A 65 5.67 5.15 2.24
N ASN A 66 6.78 5.88 2.07
CA ASN A 66 8.13 5.35 2.32
C ASN A 66 8.41 5.14 3.82
N MET A 67 7.86 5.99 4.69
CA MET A 67 7.86 5.81 6.14
C MET A 67 7.15 4.50 6.52
N LEU A 68 5.94 4.25 5.99
CA LEU A 68 5.20 3.00 6.22
C LEU A 68 5.97 1.77 5.73
N LYS A 69 6.57 1.83 4.53
CA LYS A 69 7.40 0.74 3.99
C LYS A 69 8.58 0.43 4.90
N SER A 70 9.25 1.46 5.41
CA SER A 70 10.40 1.32 6.31
C SER A 70 9.99 0.68 7.62
N LEU A 71 8.85 1.10 8.18
CA LEU A 71 8.30 0.53 9.41
C LEU A 71 7.93 -0.95 9.24
N ALA A 72 7.28 -1.30 8.13
CA ALA A 72 6.93 -2.68 7.82
C ALA A 72 8.16 -3.59 7.78
N LEU A 73 9.22 -3.17 7.07
CA LEU A 73 10.50 -3.89 7.00
C LEU A 73 11.16 -4.03 8.38
N TYR A 74 11.07 -3.01 9.23
CA TYR A 74 11.61 -3.04 10.59
C TYR A 74 10.92 -4.08 11.46
N LEU A 75 9.57 -4.11 11.44
CA LEU A 75 8.75 -5.01 12.25
C LEU A 75 8.84 -6.46 11.77
N THR A 76 8.84 -6.71 10.45
CA THR A 76 8.96 -8.07 9.90
C THR A 76 10.23 -8.78 10.37
N LYS A 77 11.34 -8.05 10.55
CA LYS A 77 12.60 -8.62 11.05
C LYS A 77 12.54 -9.06 12.53
N ARG A 78 11.52 -8.66 13.28
CA ARG A 78 11.37 -8.89 14.73
C ARG A 78 10.15 -9.74 15.09
N LYS A 79 9.47 -10.29 14.08
CA LYS A 79 8.16 -10.93 14.24
C LYS A 79 8.13 -12.13 15.21
N GLU A 80 9.22 -12.88 15.35
CA GLU A 80 9.25 -14.10 16.17
C GLU A 80 8.96 -13.83 17.66
N ALA A 81 9.41 -12.69 18.21
CA ALA A 81 9.10 -12.33 19.59
C ALA A 81 7.59 -12.08 19.82
N PHE A 82 6.88 -11.61 18.79
CA PHE A 82 5.43 -11.38 18.86
C PHE A 82 4.63 -12.68 18.80
N TYR A 83 5.13 -13.70 18.09
CA TYR A 83 4.50 -15.02 18.08
C TYR A 83 4.47 -15.67 19.46
N GLU A 84 5.59 -15.62 20.19
CA GLU A 84 5.69 -16.17 21.55
C GLU A 84 4.66 -15.55 22.50
N LEU A 85 4.44 -14.25 22.36
CA LEU A 85 3.46 -13.51 23.14
C LEU A 85 2.02 -13.80 22.67
N SER A 86 1.81 -13.93 21.36
CA SER A 86 0.52 -14.22 20.76
C SER A 86 -0.04 -15.58 21.19
N TYR A 87 0.79 -16.59 21.49
CA TYR A 87 0.30 -17.87 22.02
C TYR A 87 -0.52 -17.71 23.32
N ARG A 88 -0.23 -16.69 24.13
CA ARG A 88 -0.97 -16.38 25.36
C ARG A 88 -2.38 -15.83 25.10
N THR A 89 -2.67 -15.42 23.87
CA THR A 89 -4.02 -15.04 23.42
C THR A 89 -4.88 -16.26 23.05
N GLY A 90 -4.30 -17.46 23.06
CA GLY A 90 -4.95 -18.70 22.65
C GLY A 90 -4.85 -18.96 21.15
N ALA A 91 -4.20 -18.09 20.37
CA ALA A 91 -4.04 -18.27 18.93
C ALA A 91 -2.96 -19.31 18.57
N THR A 92 -3.21 -20.16 17.58
CA THR A 92 -2.18 -21.01 16.96
C THR A 92 -1.15 -20.17 16.19
N ARG A 93 -0.09 -20.79 15.67
CA ARG A 93 0.89 -20.07 14.82
C ARG A 93 0.23 -19.50 13.56
N VAL A 94 -0.68 -20.25 12.92
CA VAL A 94 -1.40 -19.78 11.72
C VAL A 94 -2.34 -18.62 12.09
N ASP A 95 -3.07 -18.73 13.20
CA ASP A 95 -3.94 -17.66 13.69
C ASP A 95 -3.17 -16.38 14.07
N SER A 96 -1.96 -16.55 14.58
CA SER A 96 -1.04 -15.45 14.92
C SER A 96 -0.42 -14.84 13.67
N TRP A 97 -0.15 -15.65 12.64
CA TRP A 97 0.35 -15.17 11.35
C TRP A 97 -0.63 -14.20 10.70
N ILE A 98 -1.93 -14.50 10.75
CA ILE A 98 -2.98 -13.60 10.24
C ILE A 98 -2.97 -12.25 10.97
N ASP A 99 -2.85 -12.24 12.30
CA ASP A 99 -2.85 -11.00 13.10
C ASP A 99 -1.54 -10.20 12.91
N ILE A 100 -0.39 -10.85 13.09
CA ILE A 100 0.92 -10.20 13.09
C ILE A 100 1.34 -9.82 11.67
N GLU A 101 1.44 -10.81 10.78
CA GLU A 101 1.93 -10.57 9.42
C GLU A 101 0.86 -9.93 8.54
N GLY A 102 -0.43 -10.19 8.78
CA GLY A 102 -1.50 -9.41 8.16
C GLY A 102 -1.46 -7.93 8.57
N GLY A 103 -1.17 -7.62 9.83
CA GLY A 103 -0.96 -6.25 10.30
C GLY A 103 0.24 -5.58 9.63
N PHE A 104 1.37 -6.27 9.52
CA PHE A 104 2.55 -5.74 8.81
C PHE A 104 2.31 -5.60 7.30
N GLY A 105 1.54 -6.53 6.72
CA GLY A 105 1.09 -6.49 5.34
C GLY A 105 0.26 -5.25 5.01
N ASN A 106 -0.58 -4.78 5.95
CA ASN A 106 -1.33 -3.53 5.79
C ASN A 106 -0.42 -2.31 5.62
N LEU A 107 0.72 -2.25 6.32
CA LEU A 107 1.71 -1.18 6.14
C LEU A 107 2.31 -1.23 4.73
N PHE A 108 2.67 -2.42 4.22
CA PHE A 108 3.18 -2.57 2.86
C PHE A 108 2.15 -2.21 1.79
N ALA A 109 0.91 -2.66 1.96
CA ALA A 109 -0.16 -2.38 1.01
C ALA A 109 -0.42 -0.87 0.92
N ASN A 110 -0.59 -0.19 2.06
CA ASN A 110 -0.79 1.26 2.09
C ASN A 110 0.44 2.03 1.61
N ALA A 111 1.66 1.57 1.92
CA ALA A 111 2.87 2.16 1.37
C ALA A 111 2.88 2.13 -0.16
N SER A 112 2.35 1.06 -0.78
CA SER A 112 2.28 0.93 -2.24
C SER A 112 1.28 1.91 -2.88
N LEU A 113 0.22 2.29 -2.16
CA LEU A 113 -0.80 3.23 -2.62
C LEU A 113 -0.24 4.63 -2.85
N ARG A 114 0.94 4.99 -2.31
CA ARG A 114 1.58 6.28 -2.60
C ARG A 114 1.71 6.57 -4.08
N LYS A 115 1.87 5.53 -4.91
CA LYS A 115 1.95 5.65 -6.38
C LYS A 115 0.68 6.23 -7.02
N LEU A 116 -0.45 6.15 -6.31
CA LEU A 116 -1.75 6.69 -6.73
C LEU A 116 -1.97 8.12 -6.20
N PHE A 117 -1.01 8.69 -5.46
CA PHE A 117 -1.07 10.04 -4.92
C PHE A 117 0.02 10.93 -5.52
N PRO A 118 -0.21 12.26 -5.61
CA PRO A 118 0.83 13.19 -6.02
C PRO A 118 1.97 13.24 -5.00
N ASN A 119 3.14 13.74 -5.41
CA ASN A 119 4.21 14.09 -4.48
C ASN A 119 3.93 15.45 -3.82
N GLN A 120 2.79 15.53 -3.11
CA GLN A 120 2.29 16.70 -2.39
C GLN A 120 1.72 16.26 -1.03
N SER A 121 1.50 17.22 -0.14
CA SER A 121 0.89 16.97 1.18
C SER A 121 -0.62 16.75 1.16
N TYR A 122 -1.29 17.13 0.05
CA TYR A 122 -2.73 16.99 -0.20
C TYR A 122 -2.98 16.30 -1.55
N HIS A 123 -4.21 15.88 -1.77
CA HIS A 123 -4.63 15.15 -2.96
C HIS A 123 -5.62 15.96 -3.78
N VAL A 124 -5.56 15.85 -5.10
CA VAL A 124 -6.52 16.44 -6.03
C VAL A 124 -7.41 15.32 -6.55
N GLU A 125 -8.72 15.45 -6.39
CA GLU A 125 -9.69 14.38 -6.64
C GLU A 125 -10.54 14.63 -7.88
N GLY A 126 -10.58 13.61 -8.75
CA GLY A 126 -11.43 13.60 -9.94
C GLY A 126 -10.96 14.58 -11.02
N GLU A 127 -11.83 14.81 -11.99
CA GLU A 127 -11.58 15.72 -13.11
C GLU A 127 -12.05 17.16 -12.78
N PRO A 128 -11.44 18.17 -13.43
CA PRO A 128 -11.91 19.55 -13.35
C PRO A 128 -13.34 19.72 -13.92
N ILE A 129 -14.08 20.67 -13.36
CA ILE A 129 -15.48 20.95 -13.75
C ILE A 129 -15.56 22.38 -14.28
N ASP A 130 -15.88 22.57 -15.57
CA ASP A 130 -16.17 23.90 -16.12
C ASP A 130 -17.51 24.41 -15.60
N LEU A 131 -17.52 25.64 -15.10
CA LEU A 131 -18.71 26.32 -14.56
C LEU A 131 -19.08 27.56 -15.39
N SER A 132 -18.47 27.75 -16.56
CA SER A 132 -18.63 28.97 -17.36
C SER A 132 -18.71 28.73 -18.85
N ARG A 133 -19.48 29.57 -19.55
CA ARG A 133 -19.43 29.63 -21.01
C ARG A 133 -18.11 30.29 -21.42
N GLY A 134 -17.13 29.48 -21.85
CA GLY A 134 -15.81 29.94 -22.28
C GLY A 134 -14.65 29.54 -21.35
N GLY A 135 -14.88 28.69 -20.35
CA GLY A 135 -13.80 28.04 -19.59
C GLY A 135 -12.93 28.98 -18.75
N ARG A 136 -13.49 30.06 -18.19
CA ARG A 136 -12.76 31.05 -17.36
C ARG A 136 -13.08 30.96 -15.87
N PHE A 137 -14.11 30.23 -15.50
CA PHE A 137 -14.47 29.92 -14.11
C PHE A 137 -14.83 28.44 -14.01
N MET A 138 -14.18 27.75 -13.08
CA MET A 138 -14.26 26.30 -12.95
C MET A 138 -14.12 25.88 -11.49
N ALA A 139 -14.36 24.60 -11.22
CA ALA A 139 -14.17 23.98 -9.92
C ALA A 139 -13.30 22.73 -10.02
N HIS A 140 -12.69 22.38 -8.89
CA HIS A 140 -12.04 21.07 -8.68
C HIS A 140 -12.16 20.69 -7.21
N HIS A 141 -12.03 19.40 -6.89
CA HIS A 141 -12.02 18.94 -5.51
C HIS A 141 -10.58 18.68 -5.07
N ILE A 142 -10.24 19.16 -3.87
CA ILE A 142 -9.02 18.77 -3.17
C ILE A 142 -9.39 18.02 -1.89
N MET A 143 -8.45 17.23 -1.40
CA MET A 143 -8.53 16.54 -0.13
C MET A 143 -7.27 16.81 0.69
N VAL A 144 -7.44 17.52 1.80
CA VAL A 144 -6.34 17.92 2.70
C VAL A 144 -6.37 17.09 3.99
N PRO A 145 -5.23 16.76 4.60
CA PRO A 145 -5.20 16.08 5.90
C PRO A 145 -6.02 16.82 6.96
N LYS A 146 -6.86 16.10 7.70
CA LYS A 146 -7.58 16.68 8.85
C LYS A 146 -6.58 17.15 9.93
N ARG A 147 -6.94 18.21 10.66
CA ARG A 147 -6.07 18.80 11.70
C ARG A 147 -6.27 18.20 13.10
N GLY A 148 -6.99 17.09 13.22
CA GLY A 148 -7.21 16.38 14.48
C GLY A 148 -6.32 15.15 14.68
N VAL A 149 -6.80 14.21 15.50
CA VAL A 149 -6.25 12.87 15.75
C VAL A 149 -7.24 11.78 15.32
N ALA A 150 -6.72 10.63 14.92
CA ALA A 150 -7.49 9.41 14.72
C ALA A 150 -7.50 8.57 16.01
N ILE A 151 -8.67 8.39 16.61
CA ILE A 151 -8.86 7.63 17.85
C ILE A 151 -9.38 6.24 17.48
N HIS A 152 -8.55 5.22 17.71
CA HIS A 152 -8.87 3.84 17.37
C HIS A 152 -9.22 3.05 18.63
N ILE A 153 -10.50 2.74 18.81
CA ILE A 153 -11.00 1.89 19.89
C ILE A 153 -11.20 0.49 19.31
N ASN A 154 -10.25 -0.40 19.60
CA ASN A 154 -10.14 -1.69 18.91
C ASN A 154 -10.69 -2.86 19.74
N ALA A 155 -11.11 -3.92 19.04
CA ALA A 155 -11.54 -5.18 19.63
C ALA A 155 -10.35 -6.07 20.06
N PHE A 156 -10.67 -7.17 20.74
CA PHE A 156 -9.69 -8.10 21.32
C PHE A 156 -9.14 -9.14 20.35
N ASN A 157 -9.83 -9.38 19.23
CA ASN A 157 -9.56 -10.49 18.33
C ASN A 157 -8.27 -10.32 17.51
N PHE A 158 -7.95 -9.09 17.14
CA PHE A 158 -6.78 -8.74 16.33
C PHE A 158 -5.96 -7.60 16.95
N PRO A 159 -5.19 -7.86 18.03
CA PRO A 159 -4.40 -6.84 18.71
C PRO A 159 -3.37 -6.13 17.82
N VAL A 160 -2.85 -6.78 16.78
CA VAL A 160 -1.86 -6.22 15.86
C VAL A 160 -2.52 -5.76 14.57
N TRP A 161 -3.29 -6.62 13.90
CA TRP A 161 -3.92 -6.30 12.63
C TRP A 161 -4.94 -5.17 12.78
N GLY A 162 -5.81 -5.21 13.80
CA GLY A 162 -6.82 -4.16 14.01
C GLY A 162 -6.22 -2.80 14.36
N MET A 163 -5.02 -2.76 14.93
CA MET A 163 -4.27 -1.51 15.10
C MET A 163 -3.69 -1.04 13.76
N LEU A 164 -2.97 -1.92 13.06
CA LEU A 164 -2.15 -1.53 11.91
C LEU A 164 -2.94 -1.33 10.63
N GLU A 165 -4.09 -1.98 10.44
CA GLU A 165 -4.98 -1.69 9.30
C GLU A 165 -5.48 -0.24 9.36
N LYS A 166 -5.87 0.24 10.55
CA LYS A 166 -6.30 1.63 10.78
C LYS A 166 -5.13 2.58 10.72
N CYS A 167 -4.09 2.32 11.52
CA CYS A 167 -2.90 3.17 11.62
C CYS A 167 -2.25 3.45 10.26
N ALA A 168 -2.17 2.43 9.40
CA ALA A 168 -1.61 2.57 8.06
C ALA A 168 -2.37 3.62 7.22
N THR A 169 -3.70 3.65 7.31
CA THR A 169 -4.54 4.56 6.52
C THR A 169 -4.47 6.01 7.02
N ASN A 170 -4.58 6.26 8.32
CA ASN A 170 -4.49 7.64 8.86
C ASN A 170 -3.07 8.21 8.75
N TRP A 171 -2.02 7.40 8.96
CA TRP A 171 -0.66 7.85 8.74
C TRP A 171 -0.41 8.16 7.27
N MET A 172 -0.93 7.35 6.33
CA MET A 172 -0.86 7.67 4.91
C MET A 172 -1.59 8.99 4.57
N ALA A 173 -2.69 9.28 5.27
CA ALA A 173 -3.44 10.53 5.16
C ALA A 173 -2.80 11.73 5.88
N GLY A 174 -1.74 11.53 6.68
CA GLY A 174 -1.09 12.61 7.43
C GLY A 174 -1.78 12.97 8.76
N VAL A 175 -2.51 12.02 9.37
CA VAL A 175 -3.22 12.20 10.65
C VAL A 175 -2.57 11.30 11.73
N PRO A 176 -2.28 11.81 12.93
CA PRO A 176 -1.70 11.04 14.05
C PRO A 176 -2.74 10.11 14.71
N ALA A 177 -2.29 9.02 15.33
CA ALA A 177 -3.15 8.01 15.94
C ALA A 177 -3.07 7.98 17.47
N VAL A 178 -4.21 7.77 18.14
CA VAL A 178 -4.34 7.38 19.55
C VAL A 178 -5.06 6.04 19.60
N VAL A 179 -4.31 4.98 19.94
CA VAL A 179 -4.81 3.60 19.92
C VAL A 179 -5.19 3.16 21.32
N LYS A 180 -6.43 2.70 21.47
CA LYS A 180 -6.96 2.05 22.66
C LYS A 180 -7.33 0.61 22.27
N PRO A 181 -6.45 -0.38 22.50
CA PRO A 181 -6.81 -1.78 22.32
C PRO A 181 -7.84 -2.24 23.36
N ALA A 182 -8.55 -3.33 23.07
CA ALA A 182 -9.27 -4.05 24.12
C ALA A 182 -8.28 -4.51 25.20
N THR A 183 -8.72 -4.51 26.46
CA THR A 183 -7.83 -4.82 27.59
C THR A 183 -7.21 -6.21 27.43
N ASN A 184 -8.04 -7.23 27.19
CA ASN A 184 -7.57 -8.57 26.92
C ASN A 184 -6.77 -8.60 25.60
N GLY A 185 -5.54 -9.08 25.66
CA GLY A 185 -4.61 -9.13 24.52
C GLY A 185 -3.80 -7.85 24.29
N SER A 186 -4.05 -6.75 25.02
CA SER A 186 -3.33 -5.47 24.83
C SER A 186 -1.82 -5.56 25.06
N PHE A 187 -1.34 -6.57 25.79
CA PHE A 187 0.09 -6.84 25.95
C PHE A 187 0.79 -7.08 24.59
N LEU A 188 0.10 -7.65 23.60
CA LEU A 188 0.64 -7.88 22.27
C LEU A 188 0.71 -6.58 21.48
N THR A 189 -0.35 -5.76 21.53
CA THR A 189 -0.36 -4.41 20.94
C THR A 189 0.77 -3.56 21.52
N GLU A 190 0.93 -3.55 22.85
CA GLU A 190 1.98 -2.81 23.56
C GLU A 190 3.38 -3.23 23.10
N ALA A 191 3.66 -4.52 23.00
CA ALA A 191 4.95 -5.03 22.53
C ALA A 191 5.27 -4.56 21.10
N VAL A 192 4.28 -4.55 20.20
CA VAL A 192 4.46 -4.05 18.82
C VAL A 192 4.67 -2.53 18.82
N VAL A 193 3.85 -1.77 19.56
CA VAL A 193 4.01 -0.31 19.68
C VAL A 193 5.39 0.05 20.24
N ARG A 194 5.90 -0.71 21.20
CA ARG A 194 7.25 -0.50 21.74
C ARG A 194 8.32 -0.58 20.66
N GLU A 195 8.26 -1.59 19.79
CA GLU A 195 9.17 -1.70 18.65
C GLU A 195 8.96 -0.58 17.62
N ILE A 196 7.73 -0.13 17.39
CA ILE A 196 7.45 1.04 16.54
C ILE A 196 8.14 2.29 17.10
N ILE A 197 8.01 2.57 18.40
CA ILE A 197 8.64 3.74 19.03
C ILE A 197 10.17 3.63 19.03
N VAL A 198 10.73 2.46 19.37
CA VAL A 198 12.19 2.22 19.34
C VAL A 198 12.78 2.42 17.95
N SER A 199 12.02 2.16 16.89
CA SER A 199 12.51 2.32 15.52
C SER A 199 12.87 3.76 15.16
N GLY A 200 12.25 4.77 15.80
CA GLY A 200 12.41 6.18 15.44
C GLY A 200 11.92 6.55 14.04
N ILE A 201 11.17 5.67 13.36
CA ILE A 201 10.70 5.88 11.98
C ILE A 201 9.53 6.86 11.93
N LEU A 202 8.61 6.77 12.90
CA LEU A 202 7.49 7.70 13.00
C LEU A 202 7.92 8.99 13.71
N PRO A 203 7.40 10.16 13.31
CA PRO A 203 7.55 11.38 14.08
C PRO A 203 7.01 11.23 15.51
N GLU A 204 7.63 11.93 16.46
CA GLU A 204 7.12 12.02 17.83
C GLU A 204 5.66 12.53 17.83
N GLY A 205 4.80 11.89 18.63
CA GLY A 205 3.36 12.19 18.70
C GLY A 205 2.51 11.62 17.56
N ALA A 206 3.09 10.96 16.55
CA ALA A 206 2.35 10.32 15.47
C ALA A 206 1.55 9.08 15.92
N LEU A 207 1.97 8.45 17.01
CA LEU A 207 1.33 7.29 17.63
C LEU A 207 1.32 7.45 19.15
N GLN A 208 0.18 7.20 19.76
CA GLN A 208 0.00 7.08 21.21
C GLN A 208 -0.81 5.81 21.53
N LEU A 209 -0.58 5.24 22.70
CA LEU A 209 -1.16 3.97 23.15
C LEU A 209 -1.71 4.11 24.56
N ILE A 210 -2.97 3.71 24.75
CA ILE A 210 -3.64 3.66 26.06
C ILE A 210 -4.08 2.22 26.35
N THR A 211 -3.38 1.55 27.27
CA THR A 211 -3.65 0.17 27.69
C THR A 211 -4.49 0.13 28.97
N GLY A 212 -5.81 0.08 28.84
CA GLY A 212 -6.74 0.00 29.97
C GLY A 212 -8.03 0.76 29.71
N SER A 213 -8.68 1.27 30.76
CA SER A 213 -9.94 2.02 30.60
C SER A 213 -9.69 3.43 30.06
N ALA A 214 -10.55 3.94 29.17
CA ALA A 214 -10.41 5.29 28.62
C ALA A 214 -11.80 5.96 28.50
N ARG A 215 -12.63 5.85 29.54
CA ARG A 215 -14.06 6.25 29.48
C ARG A 215 -14.28 7.69 29.03
N ALA A 216 -13.40 8.61 29.45
CA ALA A 216 -13.48 10.03 29.16
C ALA A 216 -12.74 10.45 27.87
N ILE A 217 -12.22 9.51 27.07
CA ILE A 217 -11.43 9.86 25.87
C ILE A 217 -12.24 10.64 24.84
N LEU A 218 -13.57 10.49 24.84
CA LEU A 218 -14.47 11.20 23.93
C LEU A 218 -14.93 12.56 24.45
N ASP A 219 -14.57 12.96 25.67
CA ASP A 219 -15.07 14.21 26.28
C ASP A 219 -14.45 15.46 25.63
N THR A 220 -13.25 15.32 25.07
CA THR A 220 -12.45 16.42 24.49
C THR A 220 -12.08 16.19 23.03
N VAL A 221 -12.89 15.41 22.31
CA VAL A 221 -12.79 15.33 20.85
C VAL A 221 -13.30 16.62 20.21
N GLU A 222 -12.77 16.92 19.04
CA GLU A 222 -13.05 18.12 18.24
C GLU A 222 -13.50 17.72 16.83
N SER A 223 -14.16 18.64 16.12
CA SER A 223 -14.68 18.42 14.76
C SER A 223 -13.65 17.93 13.70
N GLN A 224 -12.35 18.08 13.96
CA GLN A 224 -11.28 17.62 13.08
C GLN A 224 -10.73 16.24 13.43
N ASP A 225 -11.14 15.66 14.56
CA ASP A 225 -10.78 14.29 14.90
C ASP A 225 -11.58 13.27 14.08
N VAL A 226 -11.16 12.02 14.14
CA VAL A 226 -11.91 10.88 13.60
C VAL A 226 -11.91 9.79 14.66
N VAL A 227 -13.07 9.22 14.96
CA VAL A 227 -13.20 8.09 15.88
C VAL A 227 -13.54 6.85 15.07
N THR A 228 -12.77 5.78 15.25
CA THR A 228 -13.07 4.47 14.66
C THR A 228 -13.22 3.44 15.77
N PHE A 229 -14.34 2.75 15.80
CA PHE A 229 -14.65 1.73 16.80
C PHE A 229 -14.82 0.38 16.13
N THR A 230 -14.19 -0.65 16.71
CA THR A 230 -14.48 -2.06 16.44
C THR A 230 -14.85 -2.75 17.75
N GLY A 231 -16.01 -3.41 17.80
CA GLY A 231 -16.47 -4.16 18.97
C GLY A 231 -17.97 -4.41 18.94
N SER A 232 -18.61 -4.65 20.09
CA SER A 232 -20.03 -4.99 20.09
C SER A 232 -20.93 -3.84 19.62
N ALA A 233 -22.04 -4.18 18.95
CA ALA A 233 -22.97 -3.19 18.42
C ALA A 233 -23.58 -2.32 19.52
N THR A 234 -23.79 -2.88 20.72
CA THR A 234 -24.29 -2.14 21.89
C THR A 234 -23.30 -1.08 22.35
N THR A 235 -22.01 -1.43 22.46
CA THR A 235 -20.96 -0.47 22.86
C THR A 235 -20.75 0.59 21.79
N GLY A 236 -20.71 0.19 20.52
CA GLY A 236 -20.55 1.12 19.39
C GLY A 236 -21.67 2.16 19.34
N ARG A 237 -22.94 1.75 19.52
CA ARG A 237 -24.07 2.67 19.58
C ARG A 237 -23.96 3.66 20.74
N LEU A 238 -23.55 3.20 21.92
CA LEU A 238 -23.35 4.06 23.10
C LEU A 238 -22.27 5.13 22.83
N LEU A 239 -21.15 4.74 22.23
CA LEU A 239 -20.06 5.66 21.87
C LEU A 239 -20.47 6.62 20.75
N LYS A 240 -21.19 6.13 19.74
CA LYS A 240 -21.71 6.95 18.63
C LYS A 240 -22.72 7.99 19.13
N SER A 241 -23.50 7.68 20.16
CA SER A 241 -24.44 8.61 20.79
C SER A 241 -23.79 9.57 21.80
N HIS A 242 -22.46 9.54 21.95
CA HIS A 242 -21.78 10.41 22.90
C HIS A 242 -22.04 11.88 22.59
N LYS A 243 -22.41 12.66 23.61
CA LYS A 243 -22.83 14.07 23.45
C LYS A 243 -21.83 14.89 22.65
N ARG A 244 -20.54 14.78 22.98
CA ARG A 244 -19.47 15.51 22.29
C ARG A 244 -19.32 15.14 20.81
N ILE A 245 -19.52 13.85 20.46
CA ILE A 245 -19.47 13.38 19.06
C ILE A 245 -20.55 14.08 18.24
N ILE A 246 -21.75 14.20 18.80
CA ILE A 246 -22.90 14.84 18.15
C ILE A 246 -22.68 16.36 18.05
N GLU A 247 -22.28 17.01 19.14
CA GLU A 247 -22.09 18.47 19.18
C GLU A 247 -20.98 18.95 18.24
N GLU A 248 -19.86 18.24 18.15
CA GLU A 248 -18.73 18.56 17.28
C GLU A 248 -18.86 17.95 15.87
N SER A 249 -19.91 17.15 15.63
CA SER A 249 -20.12 16.40 14.39
C SER A 249 -18.89 15.57 13.98
N VAL A 250 -18.26 14.92 14.96
CA VAL A 250 -17.04 14.13 14.73
C VAL A 250 -17.38 12.90 13.89
N PRO A 251 -16.65 12.65 12.79
CA PRO A 251 -16.78 11.40 12.05
C PRO A 251 -16.57 10.18 12.97
N PHE A 252 -17.57 9.31 13.02
CA PHE A 252 -17.55 8.09 13.81
C PHE A 252 -17.76 6.87 12.91
N ASN A 253 -16.67 6.13 12.65
CA ASN A 253 -16.72 4.86 11.95
C ASN A 253 -16.99 3.73 12.94
N MET A 254 -17.95 2.86 12.62
CA MET A 254 -18.34 1.75 13.48
C MET A 254 -18.30 0.45 12.69
N GLU A 255 -17.46 -0.47 13.14
CA GLU A 255 -17.50 -1.89 12.78
C GLU A 255 -18.03 -2.65 14.00
N ALA A 256 -19.08 -3.45 13.80
CA ALA A 256 -19.77 -4.16 14.86
C ALA A 256 -20.04 -5.64 14.54
N ASP A 257 -20.72 -6.31 15.47
CA ASP A 257 -21.23 -7.68 15.35
C ASP A 257 -21.84 -7.95 13.96
N SER A 258 -21.60 -9.14 13.39
CA SER A 258 -22.00 -9.46 12.03
C SER A 258 -22.33 -10.94 11.85
N LEU A 259 -23.56 -11.23 11.43
CA LEU A 259 -23.99 -12.60 11.09
C LEU A 259 -23.68 -12.92 9.63
N ASN A 260 -22.39 -13.04 9.32
CA ASN A 260 -21.93 -13.39 7.97
C ASN A 260 -22.49 -14.73 7.52
N CYS A 261 -22.76 -14.86 6.23
CA CYS A 261 -23.34 -16.08 5.67
C CYS A 261 -22.52 -16.67 4.53
N SER A 262 -22.60 -17.99 4.36
CA SER A 262 -22.13 -18.68 3.17
C SER A 262 -23.28 -19.47 2.57
N VAL A 263 -23.54 -19.27 1.29
CA VAL A 263 -24.59 -19.92 0.51
C VAL A 263 -23.97 -21.04 -0.33
N LEU A 264 -24.57 -22.23 -0.31
CA LEU A 264 -24.26 -23.29 -1.26
C LEU A 264 -25.22 -23.14 -2.44
N GLY A 265 -24.70 -22.97 -3.66
CA GLY A 265 -25.52 -22.92 -4.87
C GLY A 265 -26.18 -24.27 -5.18
N GLU A 266 -27.31 -24.25 -5.91
CA GLU A 266 -28.08 -25.46 -6.24
C GLU A 266 -27.29 -26.44 -7.13
N ASP A 267 -26.30 -25.94 -7.88
CA ASP A 267 -25.41 -26.71 -8.74
C ASP A 267 -24.24 -27.37 -7.99
N ALA A 268 -23.94 -26.91 -6.77
CA ALA A 268 -22.83 -27.38 -5.95
C ALA A 268 -23.22 -28.65 -5.17
N LEU A 269 -23.38 -29.76 -5.89
CA LEU A 269 -23.80 -31.06 -5.33
C LEU A 269 -22.62 -31.84 -4.71
N PRO A 270 -22.88 -32.80 -3.80
CA PRO A 270 -21.86 -33.73 -3.33
C PRO A 270 -21.09 -34.39 -4.49
N GLY A 271 -19.76 -34.39 -4.42
CA GLY A 271 -18.88 -34.86 -5.49
C GLY A 271 -18.45 -33.78 -6.50
N THR A 272 -19.01 -32.58 -6.41
CA THR A 272 -18.48 -31.41 -7.13
C THR A 272 -17.36 -30.73 -6.33
N PRO A 273 -16.38 -30.11 -7.00
CA PRO A 273 -15.38 -29.26 -6.35
C PRO A 273 -15.99 -28.14 -5.49
N GLU A 274 -17.10 -27.54 -5.92
CA GLU A 274 -17.75 -26.42 -5.23
C GLU A 274 -18.31 -26.83 -3.87
N PHE A 275 -18.90 -28.03 -3.78
CA PHE A 275 -19.34 -28.59 -2.49
C PHE A 275 -18.16 -28.80 -1.54
N ASP A 276 -17.06 -29.40 -2.01
CA ASP A 276 -15.87 -29.63 -1.19
C ASP A 276 -15.23 -28.31 -0.72
N LEU A 277 -15.20 -27.30 -1.59
CA LEU A 277 -14.72 -25.95 -1.27
C LEU A 277 -15.61 -25.27 -0.23
N PHE A 278 -16.93 -25.38 -0.36
CA PHE A 278 -17.88 -24.85 0.61
C PHE A 278 -17.67 -25.46 2.00
N ILE A 279 -17.59 -26.79 2.11
CA ILE A 279 -17.35 -27.46 3.39
C ILE A 279 -16.01 -27.05 4.00
N LYS A 280 -14.96 -26.97 3.18
CA LYS A 280 -13.63 -26.52 3.61
C LYS A 280 -13.67 -25.10 4.16
N GLU A 281 -14.36 -24.19 3.47
CA GLU A 281 -14.43 -22.78 3.84
C GLU A 281 -15.21 -22.58 5.13
N VAL A 282 -16.39 -23.20 5.26
CA VAL A 282 -17.19 -23.14 6.49
C VAL A 282 -16.38 -23.68 7.68
N ARG A 283 -15.72 -24.84 7.53
CA ARG A 283 -14.84 -25.38 8.59
C ARG A 283 -13.72 -24.41 8.96
N ASN A 284 -13.04 -23.84 7.98
CA ASN A 284 -11.94 -22.89 8.23
C ASN A 284 -12.45 -21.66 9.00
N GLU A 285 -13.57 -21.08 8.59
CA GLU A 285 -14.11 -19.88 9.22
C GLU A 285 -14.65 -20.13 10.63
N MET A 286 -15.12 -21.34 10.93
CA MET A 286 -15.46 -21.75 12.29
C MET A 286 -14.23 -21.91 13.21
N THR A 287 -13.07 -22.28 12.66
CA THR A 287 -11.96 -22.81 13.48
C THR A 287 -10.75 -21.89 13.56
N VAL A 288 -10.47 -21.12 12.51
CA VAL A 288 -9.43 -20.08 12.52
C VAL A 288 -9.74 -19.06 13.60
N LYS A 289 -8.76 -18.79 14.47
CA LYS A 289 -8.89 -18.00 15.71
C LYS A 289 -10.02 -18.45 16.64
N CYS A 290 -10.38 -19.73 16.61
CA CYS A 290 -11.55 -20.25 17.34
C CYS A 290 -12.84 -19.47 16.97
N GLY A 291 -12.98 -19.11 15.68
CA GLY A 291 -14.13 -18.36 15.16
C GLY A 291 -14.25 -16.92 15.66
N GLN A 292 -13.25 -16.38 16.36
CA GLN A 292 -13.23 -14.99 16.87
C GLN A 292 -12.86 -13.97 15.78
N LYS A 293 -13.45 -14.10 14.59
CA LYS A 293 -13.31 -13.12 13.51
C LYS A 293 -14.66 -12.46 13.28
N CYS A 294 -14.66 -11.13 13.17
CA CYS A 294 -15.85 -10.37 12.76
C CYS A 294 -16.38 -10.84 11.40
N THR A 295 -15.52 -11.41 10.56
CA THR A 295 -15.82 -11.98 9.24
C THR A 295 -16.08 -13.48 9.25
N ALA A 296 -16.14 -14.17 10.39
CA ALA A 296 -16.39 -15.62 10.42
C ALA A 296 -17.82 -15.95 9.95
N ILE A 297 -17.99 -17.08 9.26
CA ILE A 297 -19.30 -17.57 8.81
C ILE A 297 -20.12 -17.98 10.04
N ARG A 298 -21.26 -17.32 10.25
CA ARG A 298 -22.22 -17.65 11.33
C ARG A 298 -23.41 -18.43 10.80
N ARG A 299 -23.74 -18.24 9.53
CA ARG A 299 -24.96 -18.73 8.89
C ARG A 299 -24.61 -19.51 7.61
N VAL A 300 -24.98 -20.78 7.57
CA VAL A 300 -24.67 -21.71 6.47
C VAL A 300 -25.98 -22.00 5.75
N ILE A 301 -26.20 -21.33 4.62
CA ILE A 301 -27.47 -21.34 3.87
C ILE A 301 -27.34 -22.38 2.75
N VAL A 302 -28.19 -23.40 2.77
CA VAL A 302 -28.06 -24.58 1.89
C VAL A 302 -29.39 -24.97 1.25
N PRO A 303 -29.41 -25.55 0.04
CA PRO A 303 -30.62 -26.10 -0.54
C PRO A 303 -31.24 -27.14 0.40
N GLU A 304 -32.57 -27.14 0.55
CA GLU A 304 -33.28 -27.99 1.52
C GLU A 304 -32.97 -29.49 1.34
N ASN A 305 -32.71 -29.92 0.11
CA ASN A 305 -32.36 -31.29 -0.24
C ASN A 305 -30.89 -31.66 0.03
N LEU A 306 -30.03 -30.71 0.40
CA LEU A 306 -28.60 -30.92 0.67
C LEU A 306 -28.21 -30.74 2.16
N VAL A 307 -29.19 -30.44 3.03
CA VAL A 307 -28.95 -30.18 4.46
C VAL A 307 -28.22 -31.34 5.15
N GLU A 308 -28.66 -32.58 4.92
CA GLU A 308 -28.06 -33.76 5.53
C GLU A 308 -26.63 -34.00 5.04
N ASP A 309 -26.41 -33.88 3.72
CA ASP A 309 -25.08 -34.04 3.11
C ASP A 309 -24.08 -33.03 3.70
N VAL A 310 -24.48 -31.76 3.80
CA VAL A 310 -23.65 -30.70 4.38
C VAL A 310 -23.40 -30.96 5.86
N GLN A 311 -24.43 -31.34 6.63
CA GLN A 311 -24.29 -31.65 8.06
C GLN A 311 -23.27 -32.77 8.28
N ILE A 312 -23.37 -33.87 7.53
CA ILE A 312 -22.47 -35.02 7.64
C ILE A 312 -21.05 -34.65 7.23
N ALA A 313 -20.89 -33.97 6.09
CA ALA A 313 -19.58 -33.59 5.56
C ALA A 313 -18.86 -32.60 6.49
N LEU A 314 -19.58 -31.58 6.98
CA LEU A 314 -19.04 -30.59 7.89
C LEU A 314 -18.69 -31.18 9.26
N GLY A 315 -19.55 -32.05 9.81
CA GLY A 315 -19.26 -32.79 11.05
C GLY A 315 -17.96 -33.61 10.95
N LYS A 316 -17.79 -34.38 9.87
CA LYS A 316 -16.55 -35.13 9.60
C LYS A 316 -15.32 -34.23 9.42
N ALA A 317 -15.52 -33.03 8.86
CA ALA A 317 -14.45 -32.07 8.66
C ALA A 317 -14.02 -31.40 9.97
N LEU A 318 -14.97 -31.12 10.88
CA LEU A 318 -14.73 -30.55 12.21
C LEU A 318 -14.10 -31.57 13.18
N ASP A 319 -14.43 -32.86 13.07
CA ASP A 319 -13.86 -33.93 13.91
C ASP A 319 -12.33 -34.07 13.80
N LYS A 320 -11.76 -33.58 12.70
CA LYS A 320 -10.31 -33.57 12.46
C LYS A 320 -9.59 -32.39 13.12
N VAL A 321 -10.31 -31.50 13.80
CA VAL A 321 -9.77 -30.25 14.38
C VAL A 321 -9.36 -30.53 15.82
N THR A 322 -8.06 -30.71 16.02
CA THR A 322 -7.44 -30.90 17.33
C THR A 322 -7.38 -29.59 18.11
N ILE A 323 -7.79 -29.64 19.38
CA ILE A 323 -7.86 -28.48 20.29
C ILE A 323 -6.79 -28.63 21.37
N GLY A 324 -6.08 -27.56 21.73
CA GLY A 324 -5.06 -27.65 22.79
C GLY A 324 -4.11 -26.47 22.89
N ASP A 325 -2.93 -26.70 23.47
CA ASP A 325 -1.87 -25.70 23.56
C ASP A 325 -1.35 -25.35 22.15
N PRO A 326 -1.47 -24.08 21.69
CA PRO A 326 -1.04 -23.66 20.36
C PRO A 326 0.46 -23.80 20.09
N ARG A 327 1.28 -24.09 21.11
CA ARG A 327 2.72 -24.38 20.96
C ARG A 327 2.98 -25.77 20.39
N LEU A 328 2.00 -26.67 20.44
CA LEU A 328 2.12 -28.03 19.90
C LEU A 328 1.78 -28.07 18.41
N LYS A 329 2.58 -28.78 17.62
CA LYS A 329 2.47 -28.81 16.15
C LYS A 329 1.21 -29.52 15.65
N GLU A 330 0.67 -30.44 16.45
CA GLU A 330 -0.52 -31.22 16.16
C GLU A 330 -1.81 -30.46 16.43
N VAL A 331 -1.80 -29.38 17.23
CA VAL A 331 -2.98 -28.57 17.54
C VAL A 331 -3.36 -27.72 16.33
N ARG A 332 -4.67 -27.66 16.03
CA ARG A 332 -5.24 -26.92 14.89
C ARG A 332 -6.12 -25.76 15.33
N MET A 333 -6.69 -25.82 16.53
CA MET A 333 -7.46 -24.73 17.13
C MET A 333 -7.00 -24.55 18.58
N GLY A 334 -6.76 -23.30 18.98
CA GLY A 334 -6.40 -22.99 20.37
C GLY A 334 -7.62 -22.63 21.22
N ALA A 335 -7.55 -21.53 21.96
CA ALA A 335 -8.59 -21.08 22.89
C ALA A 335 -9.22 -19.75 22.49
N LEU A 336 -10.39 -19.45 23.06
CA LEU A 336 -10.95 -18.10 23.07
C LEU A 336 -10.08 -17.18 23.93
N ILE A 337 -10.18 -15.85 23.74
CA ILE A 337 -9.27 -14.90 24.38
C ILE A 337 -9.35 -14.89 25.92
N SER A 338 -10.49 -15.31 26.49
CA SER A 338 -10.74 -15.28 27.93
C SER A 338 -11.88 -16.22 28.33
N LYS A 339 -11.94 -16.59 29.61
CA LYS A 339 -13.05 -17.39 30.15
C LYS A 339 -14.39 -16.67 30.09
N ASP A 340 -14.39 -15.36 30.28
CA ASP A 340 -15.60 -14.56 30.16
C ASP A 340 -16.17 -14.64 28.75
N GLN A 341 -15.32 -14.58 27.73
CA GLN A 341 -15.74 -14.82 26.35
C GLN A 341 -16.23 -16.25 26.12
N ALA A 342 -15.56 -17.25 26.69
CA ALA A 342 -16.04 -18.63 26.58
C ALA A 342 -17.43 -18.82 27.21
N ASN A 343 -17.72 -18.14 28.32
CA ASN A 343 -19.04 -18.17 28.96
C ASN A 343 -20.08 -17.41 28.13
N GLU A 344 -19.74 -16.23 27.61
CA GLU A 344 -20.63 -15.47 26.73
C GLU A 344 -21.03 -16.30 25.49
N VAL A 345 -20.08 -16.97 24.85
CA VAL A 345 -20.36 -17.87 23.72
C VAL A 345 -21.27 -19.03 24.14
N ARG A 346 -21.06 -19.65 25.30
CA ARG A 346 -21.95 -20.71 25.81
C ARG A 346 -23.38 -20.20 26.00
N ASP A 347 -23.55 -19.03 26.59
CA ASP A 347 -24.87 -18.42 26.81
C ASP A 347 -25.58 -18.15 25.48
N ARG A 348 -24.86 -17.64 24.46
CA ARG A 348 -25.41 -17.41 23.13
C ARG A 348 -25.79 -18.72 22.43
N VAL A 349 -24.98 -19.77 22.56
CA VAL A 349 -25.34 -21.09 22.01
C VAL A 349 -26.61 -21.64 22.70
N GLN A 350 -26.73 -21.51 24.02
CA GLN A 350 -27.94 -21.93 24.73
C GLN A 350 -29.19 -21.16 24.30
N GLU A 351 -29.05 -19.88 23.98
CA GLU A 351 -30.13 -19.07 23.42
C GLU A 351 -30.56 -19.57 22.03
N LEU A 352 -29.59 -19.81 21.13
CA LEU A 352 -29.85 -20.34 19.79
C LEU A 352 -30.45 -21.75 19.84
N ALA A 353 -30.01 -22.59 20.79
CA ALA A 353 -30.45 -23.97 20.96
C ALA A 353 -31.91 -24.11 21.45
N ARG A 354 -32.60 -23.00 21.73
CA ARG A 354 -34.04 -23.02 22.05
C ARG A 354 -34.90 -23.41 20.85
N THR A 355 -34.44 -23.11 19.63
CA THR A 355 -35.15 -23.46 18.39
C THR A 355 -34.27 -24.26 17.42
N ALA A 356 -32.95 -24.03 17.43
CA ALA A 356 -32.01 -24.76 16.60
C ALA A 356 -31.49 -26.03 17.32
N SER A 357 -31.29 -27.11 16.57
CA SER A 357 -30.70 -28.34 17.10
C SER A 357 -29.17 -28.30 17.04
N ILE A 358 -28.47 -28.68 18.10
CA ILE A 358 -27.01 -28.89 18.06
C ILE A 358 -26.74 -30.21 17.35
N VAL A 359 -26.15 -30.15 16.14
CA VAL A 359 -25.90 -31.31 15.28
C VAL A 359 -24.43 -31.76 15.28
N TYR A 360 -23.52 -30.95 15.84
CA TYR A 360 -22.14 -31.32 16.13
C TYR A 360 -21.60 -30.54 17.33
N GLY A 361 -20.74 -31.19 18.13
CA GLY A 361 -20.05 -30.60 19.27
C GLY A 361 -20.81 -30.64 20.59
N HIS A 362 -20.13 -30.28 21.68
CA HIS A 362 -20.68 -30.28 23.04
C HIS A 362 -20.20 -29.04 23.83
N LEU A 363 -21.06 -28.48 24.69
CA LEU A 363 -20.75 -27.29 25.49
C LEU A 363 -19.85 -27.59 26.71
N ASP A 364 -20.03 -28.78 27.30
CA ASP A 364 -19.44 -29.12 28.62
C ASP A 364 -18.26 -30.09 28.53
N LYS A 365 -18.20 -30.91 27.47
CA LYS A 365 -17.14 -31.89 27.28
C LYS A 365 -16.16 -31.40 26.22
N ILE A 366 -14.93 -31.13 26.64
CA ILE A 366 -13.84 -30.76 25.75
C ILE A 366 -12.58 -31.55 26.10
N GLU A 367 -11.95 -32.09 25.07
CA GLU A 367 -10.69 -32.81 25.16
C GLU A 367 -9.58 -31.93 24.56
N THR A 368 -8.51 -31.71 25.32
CA THR A 368 -7.41 -30.81 24.95
C THR A 368 -6.08 -31.55 24.93
N ILE A 369 -5.23 -31.23 23.96
CA ILE A 369 -3.87 -31.73 23.86
C ILE A 369 -2.91 -30.74 24.52
N GLY A 370 -2.12 -31.19 25.50
CA GLY A 370 -1.07 -30.39 26.13
C GLY A 370 -1.56 -29.24 27.02
N ALA A 371 -2.86 -29.12 27.28
CA ALA A 371 -3.45 -28.07 28.11
C ALA A 371 -4.52 -28.63 29.05
N ASP A 372 -4.74 -27.95 30.17
CA ASP A 372 -5.84 -28.24 31.10
C ASP A 372 -7.11 -27.49 30.65
N ALA A 373 -8.08 -28.25 30.12
CA ALA A 373 -9.34 -27.73 29.63
C ALA A 373 -10.13 -26.88 30.66
N LYS A 374 -9.98 -27.15 31.96
CA LYS A 374 -10.67 -26.38 33.02
C LYS A 374 -10.00 -25.04 33.31
N LYS A 375 -8.69 -24.93 33.04
CA LYS A 375 -7.91 -23.72 33.27
C LYS A 375 -7.94 -22.77 32.09
N GLY A 376 -7.89 -23.27 30.86
CA GLY A 376 -7.97 -22.46 29.66
C GLY A 376 -9.39 -22.06 29.26
N ALA A 377 -9.50 -21.18 28.27
CA ALA A 377 -10.74 -20.68 27.68
C ALA A 377 -11.13 -21.48 26.43
N PHE A 378 -11.16 -22.80 26.54
CA PHE A 378 -11.43 -23.70 25.41
C PHE A 378 -12.94 -23.88 25.16
N LEU A 379 -13.29 -24.05 23.88
CA LEU A 379 -14.64 -24.42 23.44
C LEU A 379 -14.55 -25.34 22.22
N SER A 380 -15.43 -26.35 22.15
CA SER A 380 -15.58 -27.21 20.97
C SER A 380 -16.20 -26.38 19.83
N PRO A 381 -15.90 -26.67 18.56
CA PRO A 381 -16.75 -26.19 17.48
C PRO A 381 -18.18 -26.69 17.70
N ILE A 382 -19.16 -25.80 17.57
CA ILE A 382 -20.59 -26.10 17.70
C ILE A 382 -21.27 -25.81 16.37
N LEU A 383 -21.89 -26.83 15.79
CA LEU A 383 -22.73 -26.67 14.60
C LEU A 383 -24.18 -26.84 15.01
N LEU A 384 -25.00 -25.83 14.73
CA LEU A 384 -26.44 -25.90 14.91
C LEU A 384 -27.15 -26.11 13.57
N ARG A 385 -28.41 -26.52 13.62
CA ARG A 385 -29.32 -26.59 12.48
C ARG A 385 -30.66 -25.98 12.87
N GLU A 386 -31.11 -24.99 12.11
CA GLU A 386 -32.43 -24.36 12.26
C GLU A 386 -33.29 -24.75 11.05
N ASP A 387 -34.28 -25.61 11.28
CA ASP A 387 -35.13 -26.19 10.24
C ASP A 387 -36.20 -25.20 9.74
N HIS A 388 -36.50 -24.14 10.52
CA HIS A 388 -37.51 -23.13 10.20
C HIS A 388 -36.96 -21.69 10.27
N PRO A 389 -35.92 -21.34 9.47
CA PRO A 389 -35.16 -20.10 9.60
C PRO A 389 -35.95 -18.84 9.23
N PHE A 390 -37.10 -18.97 8.54
CA PHE A 390 -37.99 -17.84 8.25
C PHE A 390 -38.94 -17.50 9.41
N ILE A 391 -39.11 -18.42 10.36
CA ILE A 391 -40.01 -18.28 11.51
C ILE A 391 -39.20 -18.01 12.78
N ASN A 392 -38.15 -18.81 13.00
CA ASN A 392 -37.30 -18.71 14.18
C ASN A 392 -36.18 -17.70 13.93
N LEU A 393 -36.34 -16.49 14.48
CA LEU A 393 -35.48 -15.36 14.13
C LEU A 393 -34.17 -15.29 14.94
N ALA A 394 -34.01 -16.08 16.01
CA ALA A 394 -32.84 -16.01 16.88
C ALA A 394 -31.51 -16.17 16.13
N VAL A 395 -31.47 -17.09 15.15
CA VAL A 395 -30.29 -17.33 14.29
C VAL A 395 -29.93 -16.15 13.38
N HIS A 396 -30.83 -15.19 13.23
CA HIS A 396 -30.65 -13.95 12.48
C HIS A 396 -30.43 -12.75 13.40
N GLU A 397 -30.43 -12.92 14.72
CA GLU A 397 -30.37 -11.83 15.70
C GLU A 397 -29.23 -11.99 16.72
N THR A 398 -28.86 -13.22 17.04
CA THR A 398 -27.92 -13.54 18.10
C THR A 398 -26.62 -14.07 17.51
N GLU A 399 -25.51 -13.37 17.75
CA GLU A 399 -24.17 -13.83 17.37
C GLU A 399 -23.49 -14.53 18.56
N ALA A 400 -23.04 -15.77 18.36
CA ALA A 400 -22.10 -16.45 19.24
C ALA A 400 -20.67 -16.23 18.71
N PHE A 401 -19.91 -15.30 19.30
CA PHE A 401 -18.59 -14.88 18.82
C PHE A 401 -17.47 -15.89 19.13
N GLY A 402 -17.60 -17.09 18.59
CA GLY A 402 -16.68 -18.20 18.78
C GLY A 402 -16.80 -19.22 17.64
N PRO A 403 -16.43 -20.49 17.84
CA PRO A 403 -16.43 -21.51 16.79
C PRO A 403 -17.84 -22.08 16.56
N VAL A 404 -18.80 -21.20 16.22
CA VAL A 404 -20.23 -21.51 16.15
C VAL A 404 -20.82 -21.06 14.80
N SER A 405 -21.56 -21.96 14.15
CA SER A 405 -22.35 -21.67 12.95
C SER A 405 -23.67 -22.43 12.94
N THR A 406 -24.64 -21.98 12.15
CA THR A 406 -25.96 -22.61 12.02
C THR A 406 -26.31 -22.91 10.57
N ILE A 407 -26.67 -24.17 10.27
CA ILE A 407 -27.20 -24.60 8.96
C ILE A 407 -28.67 -24.21 8.84
N MET A 408 -29.06 -23.68 7.68
CA MET A 408 -30.41 -23.22 7.37
C MET A 408 -30.81 -23.62 5.94
N PRO A 409 -31.96 -24.29 5.76
CA PRO A 409 -32.46 -24.68 4.44
C PRO A 409 -33.07 -23.50 3.66
N TYR A 410 -32.99 -23.55 2.33
CA TYR A 410 -33.72 -22.69 1.40
C TYR A 410 -34.22 -23.50 0.19
N LYS A 411 -35.25 -23.02 -0.52
CA LYS A 411 -35.87 -23.72 -1.67
C LYS A 411 -35.45 -23.24 -3.04
N ASN A 412 -35.08 -21.98 -3.17
CA ASN A 412 -34.60 -21.35 -4.39
C ASN A 412 -33.68 -20.15 -4.06
N LEU A 413 -33.00 -19.62 -5.08
CA LEU A 413 -32.04 -18.52 -4.90
C LEU A 413 -32.65 -17.28 -4.24
N ASP A 414 -33.92 -16.95 -4.50
CA ASP A 414 -34.59 -15.80 -3.87
C ASP A 414 -34.75 -15.99 -2.35
N GLU A 415 -35.07 -17.21 -1.91
CA GLU A 415 -35.06 -17.56 -0.49
C GLU A 415 -33.66 -17.47 0.12
N ALA A 416 -32.62 -17.92 -0.59
CA ALA A 416 -31.23 -17.80 -0.13
C ALA A 416 -30.80 -16.33 0.04
N ILE A 417 -31.15 -15.47 -0.91
CA ILE A 417 -30.93 -14.01 -0.82
C ILE A 417 -31.71 -13.41 0.35
N THR A 418 -32.97 -13.80 0.51
CA THR A 418 -33.81 -13.34 1.62
C THR A 418 -33.19 -13.71 2.96
N LEU A 419 -32.77 -14.97 3.13
CA LEU A 419 -32.05 -15.40 4.33
C LEU A 419 -30.75 -14.61 4.50
N ALA A 420 -29.95 -14.40 3.46
CA ALA A 420 -28.74 -13.58 3.56
C ALA A 420 -29.03 -12.18 4.13
N HIS A 421 -30.10 -11.52 3.66
CA HIS A 421 -30.57 -10.22 4.15
C HIS A 421 -31.07 -10.22 5.59
N MET A 422 -31.64 -11.33 6.09
CA MET A 422 -32.16 -11.42 7.46
C MET A 422 -31.10 -11.23 8.54
N GLY A 423 -29.79 -11.29 8.21
CA GLY A 423 -28.71 -10.84 9.09
C GLY A 423 -28.72 -9.34 9.42
N LYS A 424 -29.58 -8.55 8.76
CA LYS A 424 -29.80 -7.09 8.94
C LYS A 424 -28.53 -6.26 8.65
N GLY A 425 -27.77 -6.69 7.64
CA GLY A 425 -26.52 -6.06 7.21
C GLY A 425 -25.30 -6.72 7.84
N SER A 426 -24.42 -7.27 7.00
CA SER A 426 -23.26 -8.06 7.40
C SER A 426 -21.97 -7.51 6.76
N LEU A 427 -20.82 -7.83 7.37
CA LEU A 427 -19.51 -7.50 6.81
C LEU A 427 -19.26 -8.26 5.50
N VAL A 428 -19.55 -9.56 5.49
CA VAL A 428 -19.27 -10.41 4.32
C VAL A 428 -20.33 -11.51 4.13
N SER A 429 -20.55 -11.89 2.86
CA SER A 429 -21.11 -13.19 2.52
C SER A 429 -20.26 -13.96 1.50
N SER A 430 -20.55 -15.24 1.31
CA SER A 430 -20.05 -16.02 0.18
C SER A 430 -21.14 -16.84 -0.50
N ILE A 431 -20.91 -17.22 -1.75
CA ILE A 431 -21.69 -18.23 -2.48
C ILE A 431 -20.74 -19.22 -3.17
N ALA A 432 -20.98 -20.52 -3.00
CA ALA A 432 -20.25 -21.57 -3.72
C ALA A 432 -21.09 -22.10 -4.89
N THR A 433 -20.64 -21.84 -6.12
CA THR A 433 -21.34 -22.20 -7.37
C THR A 433 -20.34 -22.14 -8.54
N TYR A 434 -20.56 -22.94 -9.57
CA TYR A 434 -19.82 -22.87 -10.83
C TYR A 434 -20.68 -22.32 -11.99
N ASP A 435 -21.87 -21.80 -11.67
CA ASP A 435 -22.75 -21.11 -12.61
C ASP A 435 -22.62 -19.59 -12.44
N ASP A 436 -22.06 -18.93 -13.45
CA ASP A 436 -21.88 -17.47 -13.48
C ASP A 436 -23.20 -16.70 -13.40
N LYS A 437 -24.32 -17.29 -13.84
CA LYS A 437 -25.64 -16.68 -13.71
C LYS A 437 -26.11 -16.70 -12.26
N ILE A 438 -25.98 -17.84 -11.57
CA ILE A 438 -26.30 -17.94 -10.13
C ILE A 438 -25.41 -16.97 -9.34
N ALA A 439 -24.10 -16.93 -9.63
CA ALA A 439 -23.17 -16.02 -8.98
C ALA A 439 -23.57 -14.55 -9.19
N LYS A 440 -23.85 -14.14 -10.43
CA LYS A 440 -24.30 -12.79 -10.76
C LYS A 440 -25.61 -12.43 -10.06
N ASP A 441 -26.61 -13.29 -10.14
CA ASP A 441 -27.95 -13.04 -9.60
C ASP A 441 -27.89 -12.94 -8.06
N TYR A 442 -27.12 -13.80 -7.39
CA TYR A 442 -26.87 -13.66 -5.95
C TYR A 442 -26.17 -12.35 -5.61
N VAL A 443 -25.04 -12.04 -6.28
CA VAL A 443 -24.21 -10.87 -5.95
C VAL A 443 -25.00 -9.58 -6.09
N ILE A 444 -25.70 -9.37 -7.21
CA ILE A 444 -26.44 -8.13 -7.47
C ILE A 444 -27.56 -7.93 -6.46
N ASN A 445 -28.27 -9.01 -6.10
CA ASN A 445 -29.42 -8.91 -5.20
C ASN A 445 -29.02 -8.91 -3.72
N ALA A 446 -27.89 -9.50 -3.34
CA ALA A 446 -27.42 -9.56 -1.95
C ALA A 446 -26.49 -8.40 -1.52
N ALA A 447 -25.82 -7.72 -2.45
CA ALA A 447 -24.76 -6.74 -2.14
C ALA A 447 -25.24 -5.53 -1.33
N SER A 448 -26.53 -5.17 -1.40
CA SER A 448 -27.09 -4.06 -0.61
C SER A 448 -26.99 -4.28 0.92
N HIS A 449 -26.77 -5.53 1.36
CA HIS A 449 -26.67 -5.91 2.77
C HIS A 449 -25.27 -6.44 3.16
N HIS A 450 -24.29 -6.42 2.26
CA HIS A 450 -22.97 -6.99 2.51
C HIS A 450 -21.87 -6.06 1.99
N GLY A 451 -20.89 -5.71 2.83
CA GLY A 451 -19.76 -4.88 2.37
C GLY A 451 -18.78 -5.63 1.45
N ARG A 452 -18.79 -6.97 1.52
CA ARG A 452 -18.00 -7.85 0.64
C ARG A 452 -18.76 -9.14 0.32
N ILE A 453 -18.64 -9.61 -0.91
CA ILE A 453 -19.15 -10.93 -1.32
C ILE A 453 -18.00 -11.73 -1.95
N LEU A 454 -17.80 -12.98 -1.52
CA LEU A 454 -16.85 -13.93 -2.10
C LEU A 454 -17.59 -14.99 -2.93
N ILE A 455 -17.23 -15.13 -4.20
CA ILE A 455 -17.74 -16.19 -5.08
C ILE A 455 -16.73 -17.34 -5.06
N ILE A 456 -17.15 -18.52 -4.57
CA ILE A 456 -16.31 -19.70 -4.36
C ILE A 456 -16.52 -20.68 -5.50
N ASN A 457 -15.45 -20.96 -6.26
CA ASN A 457 -15.46 -21.97 -7.31
C ASN A 457 -14.06 -22.58 -7.52
N ARG A 458 -13.99 -23.65 -8.33
CA ARG A 458 -12.75 -24.37 -8.61
C ARG A 458 -11.63 -23.55 -9.27
N GLU A 459 -11.95 -22.45 -9.96
CA GLU A 459 -10.97 -21.61 -10.66
C GLU A 459 -10.26 -20.65 -9.71
N MET A 460 -11.02 -19.99 -8.81
CA MET A 460 -10.45 -19.07 -7.80
C MET A 460 -9.73 -19.80 -6.65
N ALA A 461 -10.05 -21.06 -6.40
CA ALA A 461 -9.68 -21.77 -5.17
C ALA A 461 -8.17 -21.84 -4.88
N LYS A 462 -7.34 -21.84 -5.93
CA LYS A 462 -5.87 -21.94 -5.80
C LYS A 462 -5.23 -20.66 -5.26
N GLU A 463 -5.84 -19.51 -5.52
CA GLU A 463 -5.29 -18.18 -5.20
C GLU A 463 -6.18 -17.40 -4.22
N SER A 464 -7.32 -17.98 -3.82
CA SER A 464 -8.25 -17.37 -2.87
C SER A 464 -7.60 -17.05 -1.54
N THR A 465 -7.88 -15.84 -1.04
CA THR A 465 -7.48 -15.39 0.29
C THR A 465 -8.46 -15.83 1.38
N GLY A 466 -9.58 -16.44 1.01
CA GLY A 466 -10.63 -16.91 1.90
C GLY A 466 -11.67 -15.84 2.26
N HIS A 467 -12.79 -16.30 2.82
CA HIS A 467 -13.94 -15.51 3.27
C HIS A 467 -13.53 -14.57 4.40
N GLY A 468 -12.81 -15.07 5.40
CA GLY A 468 -12.51 -14.35 6.63
C GLY A 468 -11.28 -13.46 6.61
N SER A 469 -10.67 -13.20 5.45
CA SER A 469 -9.44 -12.40 5.31
C SER A 469 -9.74 -11.05 4.64
N PRO A 470 -9.93 -9.95 5.39
CA PRO A 470 -10.09 -8.63 4.78
C PRO A 470 -8.78 -8.18 4.11
N LEU A 471 -8.86 -7.79 2.84
CA LEU A 471 -7.69 -7.36 2.06
C LEU A 471 -7.55 -5.83 2.09
N PRO A 472 -6.35 -5.25 2.28
CA PRO A 472 -6.16 -3.80 2.42
C PRO A 472 -6.74 -2.95 1.28
N ASN A 473 -6.82 -3.53 0.08
CA ASN A 473 -7.33 -2.85 -1.12
C ASN A 473 -8.84 -3.03 -1.35
N LEU A 474 -9.52 -3.86 -0.55
CA LEU A 474 -10.96 -4.09 -0.61
C LEU A 474 -11.62 -3.48 0.63
N VAL A 475 -12.88 -3.05 0.48
CA VAL A 475 -13.64 -2.47 1.61
C VAL A 475 -13.84 -3.54 2.68
N HIS A 476 -13.55 -3.18 3.92
CA HIS A 476 -13.92 -3.94 5.11
C HIS A 476 -14.91 -3.12 5.92
N GLY A 477 -16.13 -3.62 6.08
CA GLY A 477 -17.25 -2.84 6.59
C GLY A 477 -18.56 -3.44 6.10
N GLY A 478 -19.69 -2.84 6.50
CA GLY A 478 -20.99 -3.37 6.11
C GLY A 478 -22.14 -2.52 6.65
N PRO A 479 -23.31 -2.54 5.99
CA PRO A 479 -24.47 -1.76 6.39
C PRO A 479 -25.13 -2.30 7.66
N GLY A 480 -26.08 -1.56 8.22
CA GLY A 480 -26.98 -2.06 9.26
C GLY A 480 -26.26 -2.53 10.52
N ARG A 481 -26.43 -3.81 10.88
CA ARG A 481 -25.88 -4.40 12.12
C ARG A 481 -24.36 -4.33 12.17
N ALA A 482 -23.70 -4.57 11.04
CA ALA A 482 -22.23 -4.50 10.91
C ALA A 482 -21.67 -3.09 11.18
N GLY A 483 -22.53 -2.07 11.27
CA GLY A 483 -22.23 -0.76 11.85
C GLY A 483 -22.36 0.42 10.90
N GLY A 484 -22.44 0.16 9.60
CA GLY A 484 -22.55 1.16 8.54
C GLY A 484 -21.22 1.85 8.18
N GLY A 485 -20.12 1.41 8.78
CA GLY A 485 -18.78 1.92 8.52
C GLY A 485 -18.10 1.26 7.32
N GLU A 486 -17.04 1.91 6.85
CA GLU A 486 -16.10 1.41 5.86
C GLU A 486 -14.67 1.64 6.35
N GLU A 487 -13.83 0.63 6.23
CA GLU A 487 -12.40 0.62 6.53
C GLU A 487 -11.65 0.02 5.33
N MET A 488 -10.32 0.20 5.30
CA MET A 488 -9.46 -0.35 4.24
C MET A 488 -9.86 0.19 2.84
N GLY A 489 -10.20 -0.65 1.85
CA GLY A 489 -10.68 -0.18 0.54
C GLY A 489 -9.64 0.57 -0.31
N GLY A 490 -8.36 0.37 -0.01
CA GLY A 490 -7.24 1.04 -0.66
C GLY A 490 -7.27 2.56 -0.43
N VAL A 491 -7.36 3.32 -1.52
CA VAL A 491 -7.44 4.80 -1.44
C VAL A 491 -8.69 5.25 -0.66
N ARG A 492 -9.78 4.47 -0.65
CA ARG A 492 -11.04 4.84 0.03
C ARG A 492 -10.83 5.07 1.53
N GLY A 493 -10.16 4.16 2.23
CA GLY A 493 -9.88 4.26 3.66
C GLY A 493 -9.02 5.47 4.02
N ILE A 494 -8.04 5.81 3.18
CA ILE A 494 -7.21 7.01 3.35
C ILE A 494 -8.09 8.28 3.29
N LYS A 495 -9.09 8.33 2.40
CA LYS A 495 -9.96 9.50 2.22
C LYS A 495 -10.81 9.80 3.46
N HIS A 496 -11.10 8.85 4.34
CA HIS A 496 -11.85 9.11 5.58
C HIS A 496 -11.14 10.10 6.51
N TYR A 497 -9.80 10.15 6.44
CA TYR A 497 -8.96 11.02 7.26
C TYR A 497 -8.59 12.34 6.56
N LEU A 498 -9.10 12.55 5.35
CA LEU A 498 -8.93 13.80 4.60
C LEU A 498 -10.23 14.62 4.65
N GLN A 499 -10.11 15.93 4.53
CA GLN A 499 -11.22 16.84 4.32
C GLN A 499 -11.34 17.14 2.83
N ARG A 500 -12.45 16.73 2.21
CA ARG A 500 -12.79 17.13 0.84
C ARG A 500 -13.28 18.58 0.82
N THR A 501 -12.77 19.35 -0.13
CA THR A 501 -13.13 20.75 -0.35
C THR A 501 -13.26 21.00 -1.84
N ALA A 502 -14.43 21.49 -2.26
CA ALA A 502 -14.60 22.05 -3.60
C ALA A 502 -13.96 23.44 -3.63
N ILE A 503 -12.97 23.62 -4.49
CA ILE A 503 -12.36 24.93 -4.76
C ILE A 503 -12.90 25.44 -6.10
N GLN A 504 -13.17 26.73 -6.18
CA GLN A 504 -13.68 27.39 -7.38
C GLN A 504 -12.79 28.58 -7.70
N GLY A 505 -12.57 28.84 -8.99
CA GLY A 505 -11.74 29.96 -9.40
C GLY A 505 -11.40 29.95 -10.88
N SER A 506 -10.43 30.77 -11.24
CA SER A 506 -9.91 30.78 -12.60
C SER A 506 -9.06 29.53 -12.88
N PRO A 507 -9.01 29.02 -14.12
CA PRO A 507 -8.12 27.90 -14.48
C PRO A 507 -6.65 28.14 -14.10
N THR A 508 -6.20 29.39 -14.18
CA THR A 508 -4.83 29.77 -13.81
C THR A 508 -4.57 29.58 -12.32
N THR A 509 -5.46 30.10 -11.47
CA THR A 509 -5.33 29.95 -10.02
C THR A 509 -5.47 28.50 -9.59
N LEU A 510 -6.41 27.76 -10.18
CA LEU A 510 -6.58 26.34 -9.86
C LEU A 510 -5.37 25.51 -10.32
N THR A 511 -4.69 25.89 -11.41
CA THR A 511 -3.43 25.24 -11.84
C THR A 511 -2.36 25.35 -10.76
N GLU A 512 -2.19 26.53 -10.16
CA GLU A 512 -1.20 26.74 -9.08
C GLU A 512 -1.59 25.96 -7.81
N ILE A 513 -2.89 25.89 -7.48
CA ILE A 513 -3.36 25.16 -6.30
C ILE A 513 -3.25 23.64 -6.50
N THR A 514 -3.57 23.10 -7.67
CA THR A 514 -3.57 21.65 -7.88
C THR A 514 -2.20 21.11 -8.30
N GLY A 515 -1.32 21.97 -8.84
CA GLY A 515 -0.13 21.54 -9.56
C GLY A 515 -0.46 20.77 -10.85
N ILE A 516 -1.68 20.94 -11.36
CA ILE A 516 -2.18 20.31 -12.59
C ILE A 516 -2.69 21.43 -13.50
N TYR A 517 -2.08 21.57 -14.68
CA TYR A 517 -2.51 22.54 -15.69
C TYR A 517 -3.96 22.30 -16.10
N GLN A 518 -4.74 23.37 -16.04
CA GLN A 518 -6.13 23.41 -16.50
C GLN A 518 -6.18 24.06 -17.89
N ALA A 519 -7.02 23.53 -18.78
CA ALA A 519 -7.26 24.17 -20.07
C ALA A 519 -7.72 25.63 -19.88
N ASN A 520 -7.31 26.53 -20.80
CA ASN A 520 -7.53 27.98 -20.72
C ASN A 520 -6.82 28.71 -19.54
N ALA A 521 -5.95 28.03 -18.79
CA ALA A 521 -5.05 28.71 -17.88
C ALA A 521 -4.00 29.52 -18.65
N LYS A 522 -3.37 30.49 -17.98
CA LYS A 522 -2.25 31.23 -18.58
C LYS A 522 -1.08 30.27 -18.80
N TYR A 523 -0.53 30.29 -20.00
CA TYR A 523 0.72 29.60 -20.33
C TYR A 523 1.90 30.26 -19.60
N LYS A 524 2.86 29.44 -19.15
CA LYS A 524 4.19 29.87 -18.73
C LYS A 524 5.15 29.58 -19.88
N GLU A 525 5.48 30.57 -20.69
CA GLU A 525 6.35 30.35 -21.86
C GLU A 525 7.73 29.83 -21.42
N ALA A 526 8.17 28.72 -22.00
CA ALA A 526 9.46 28.11 -21.69
C ALA A 526 10.61 28.89 -22.35
N GLU A 527 11.70 29.15 -21.62
CA GLU A 527 12.88 29.85 -22.15
C GLU A 527 13.62 29.06 -23.22
N GLN A 528 13.56 27.72 -23.12
CA GLN A 528 14.06 26.79 -24.11
C GLN A 528 13.03 25.67 -24.35
N HIS A 529 13.30 24.81 -25.33
CA HIS A 529 12.42 23.68 -25.64
C HIS A 529 12.15 22.82 -24.38
N PRO A 530 10.89 22.53 -24.00
CA PRO A 530 10.55 21.88 -22.74
C PRO A 530 11.22 20.51 -22.52
N PHE A 531 11.41 19.73 -23.59
CA PHE A 531 12.13 18.44 -23.55
C PHE A 531 13.65 18.53 -23.26
N LYS A 532 14.21 19.73 -23.14
CA LYS A 532 15.61 19.93 -22.70
C LYS A 532 15.75 20.02 -21.18
N TYR A 533 14.66 20.23 -20.45
CA TYR A 533 14.68 20.35 -19.00
C TYR A 533 14.69 18.98 -18.33
N HIS A 534 15.36 18.89 -17.19
CA HIS A 534 15.23 17.75 -16.29
C HIS A 534 13.91 17.85 -15.52
N TRP A 535 13.50 16.74 -14.92
CA TRP A 535 12.20 16.62 -14.26
C TRP A 535 11.94 17.68 -13.19
N GLU A 536 12.97 18.08 -12.43
CA GLU A 536 12.90 19.10 -11.38
C GLU A 536 12.53 20.49 -11.93
N ASP A 537 13.08 20.87 -13.08
CA ASP A 537 12.94 22.21 -13.68
C ASP A 537 11.62 22.42 -14.43
N ILE A 538 10.89 21.34 -14.70
CA ILE A 538 9.61 21.40 -15.40
C ILE A 538 8.51 21.81 -14.41
N GLU A 539 7.66 22.73 -14.79
CA GLU A 539 6.53 23.18 -13.95
C GLU A 539 5.20 23.03 -14.68
N ALA A 540 4.12 22.80 -13.92
CA ALA A 540 2.77 22.81 -14.48
C ALA A 540 2.49 24.17 -15.16
N GLY A 541 1.99 24.11 -16.40
CA GLY A 541 1.76 25.28 -17.24
C GLY A 541 2.95 25.73 -18.10
N MET A 542 4.15 25.16 -17.91
CA MET A 542 5.31 25.39 -18.80
C MET A 542 4.94 24.98 -20.23
N SER A 543 5.02 25.90 -21.19
CA SER A 543 4.45 25.73 -22.53
C SER A 543 5.43 26.10 -23.64
N LEU A 544 5.29 25.40 -24.77
CA LEU A 544 5.93 25.70 -26.05
C LEU A 544 4.86 25.91 -27.12
N LYS A 545 4.92 27.04 -27.83
CA LYS A 545 4.24 27.20 -29.14
C LYS A 545 5.17 26.73 -30.25
N THR A 546 4.73 25.77 -31.04
CA THR A 546 5.52 25.29 -32.20
C THR A 546 5.41 26.24 -33.39
N HIS A 547 6.27 26.02 -34.38
CA HIS A 547 6.04 26.53 -35.73
C HIS A 547 4.86 25.79 -36.40
N LYS A 548 4.43 26.28 -37.57
CA LYS A 548 3.25 25.79 -38.31
C LYS A 548 3.62 24.70 -39.33
N ARG A 549 2.68 23.79 -39.61
CA ARG A 549 2.75 22.80 -40.70
C ARG A 549 1.44 22.76 -41.48
N THR A 550 1.50 22.84 -42.80
CA THR A 550 0.34 22.65 -43.70
C THR A 550 0.20 21.17 -44.05
N LEU A 551 -1.01 20.62 -43.94
CA LEU A 551 -1.33 19.24 -44.30
C LEU A 551 -1.74 19.19 -45.77
N THR A 552 -1.05 18.42 -46.59
CA THR A 552 -1.33 18.31 -48.03
C THR A 552 -2.14 17.06 -48.36
N ASP A 553 -2.76 17.03 -49.55
CA ASP A 553 -3.42 15.82 -50.06
C ASP A 553 -2.44 14.63 -50.15
N THR A 554 -1.20 14.91 -50.56
CA THR A 554 -0.11 13.93 -50.58
C THR A 554 0.22 13.38 -49.20
N ASP A 555 0.21 14.20 -48.15
CA ASP A 555 0.40 13.71 -46.78
C ASP A 555 -0.70 12.72 -46.39
N ILE A 556 -1.97 13.04 -46.69
CA ILE A 556 -3.13 12.19 -46.36
C ILE A 556 -3.03 10.84 -47.09
N ILE A 557 -2.72 10.86 -48.39
CA ILE A 557 -2.55 9.64 -49.18
C ILE A 557 -1.34 8.82 -48.71
N ASN A 558 -0.20 9.47 -48.44
CA ASN A 558 0.99 8.78 -47.94
C ASN A 558 0.74 8.14 -46.58
N PHE A 559 0.06 8.84 -45.68
CA PHE A 559 -0.29 8.30 -44.38
C PHE A 559 -1.27 7.13 -44.50
N ALA A 560 -2.28 7.23 -45.37
CA ALA A 560 -3.18 6.11 -45.67
C ALA A 560 -2.42 4.88 -46.18
N ASN A 561 -1.50 5.07 -47.12
CA ASN A 561 -0.70 3.97 -47.67
C ASN A 561 0.28 3.37 -46.65
N LEU A 562 0.87 4.21 -45.79
CA LEU A 562 1.82 3.77 -44.76
C LEU A 562 1.11 2.99 -43.64
N THR A 563 -0.03 3.49 -43.17
CA THR A 563 -0.78 2.90 -42.04
C THR A 563 -1.78 1.84 -42.47
N TRP A 564 -2.06 1.76 -43.77
CA TRP A 564 -3.13 0.98 -44.37
C TRP A 564 -4.55 1.40 -43.95
N ASP A 565 -4.68 2.59 -43.36
CA ASP A 565 -5.98 3.19 -43.07
C ASP A 565 -6.51 3.92 -44.32
N HIS A 566 -7.17 3.16 -45.20
CA HIS A 566 -7.86 3.70 -46.37
C HIS A 566 -9.34 4.02 -46.09
N PHE A 567 -9.71 4.38 -44.86
CA PHE A 567 -11.08 4.77 -44.53
C PHE A 567 -11.61 5.87 -45.48
N TYR A 568 -12.84 5.70 -45.95
CA TYR A 568 -13.39 6.44 -47.09
C TYR A 568 -13.29 7.96 -46.94
N ALA A 569 -13.44 8.50 -45.72
CA ALA A 569 -13.37 9.93 -45.47
C ALA A 569 -11.99 10.55 -45.83
N HIS A 570 -10.93 9.73 -45.86
CA HIS A 570 -9.56 10.15 -46.16
C HIS A 570 -9.15 9.84 -47.60
N THR A 571 -9.79 8.86 -48.24
CA THR A 571 -9.29 8.26 -49.50
C THR A 571 -10.25 8.42 -50.68
N ASP A 572 -11.56 8.40 -50.43
CA ASP A 572 -12.61 8.38 -51.43
C ASP A 572 -13.57 9.56 -51.29
N ILE A 573 -13.31 10.60 -52.10
CA ILE A 573 -14.13 11.82 -52.14
C ILE A 573 -15.53 11.60 -52.72
N THR A 574 -15.79 10.47 -53.38
CA THR A 574 -17.10 10.16 -53.97
C THR A 574 -18.06 9.52 -52.97
N SER A 575 -17.56 9.09 -51.81
CA SER A 575 -18.32 8.42 -50.76
C SER A 575 -18.61 9.32 -49.54
N LEU A 576 -18.52 10.64 -49.69
CA LEU A 576 -18.77 11.59 -48.59
C LEU A 576 -20.25 11.94 -48.40
N ASP A 577 -21.09 11.67 -49.40
CA ASP A 577 -22.52 11.93 -49.34
C ASP A 577 -23.18 11.16 -48.17
N GLY A 578 -23.87 11.88 -47.28
CA GLY A 578 -24.48 11.32 -46.07
C GLY A 578 -23.53 11.18 -44.87
N SER A 579 -22.26 11.57 -45.01
CA SER A 579 -21.32 11.69 -43.92
C SER A 579 -21.31 13.12 -43.32
N ILE A 580 -20.59 13.31 -42.21
CA ILE A 580 -20.37 14.64 -41.61
C ILE A 580 -19.23 15.43 -42.29
N PHE A 581 -18.55 14.84 -43.27
CA PHE A 581 -17.36 15.42 -43.91
C PHE A 581 -17.73 15.99 -45.27
N GLU A 582 -17.29 17.22 -45.54
CA GLU A 582 -17.59 17.91 -46.80
C GLU A 582 -16.52 17.67 -47.87
N LYS A 583 -15.30 17.31 -47.43
CA LYS A 583 -14.11 17.12 -48.28
C LYS A 583 -13.24 16.02 -47.70
N ARG A 584 -12.23 15.62 -48.46
CA ARG A 584 -11.17 14.71 -47.98
C ARG A 584 -10.55 15.28 -46.69
N THR A 585 -10.74 14.57 -45.59
CA THR A 585 -10.23 14.95 -44.27
C THR A 585 -8.93 14.23 -43.98
N ALA A 586 -8.04 14.84 -43.20
CA ALA A 586 -6.84 14.21 -42.69
C ALA A 586 -7.19 13.16 -41.62
N HIS A 587 -6.41 12.08 -41.54
CA HIS A 587 -6.56 11.09 -40.47
C HIS A 587 -6.31 11.73 -39.11
N GLY A 588 -7.14 11.43 -38.11
CA GLY A 588 -6.88 11.87 -36.74
C GLY A 588 -5.48 11.43 -36.26
N TYR A 589 -5.10 10.20 -36.54
CA TYR A 589 -3.76 9.70 -36.21
C TYR A 589 -2.64 10.42 -36.95
N PHE A 590 -2.89 10.88 -38.18
CA PHE A 590 -1.93 11.72 -38.89
C PHE A 590 -1.78 13.09 -38.23
N ILE A 591 -2.88 13.70 -37.74
CA ILE A 591 -2.83 14.97 -37.00
C ILE A 591 -1.94 14.83 -35.76
N ILE A 592 -2.08 13.75 -35.00
CA ILE A 592 -1.24 13.50 -33.81
C ILE A 592 0.22 13.21 -34.20
N ALA A 593 0.46 12.42 -35.25
CA ALA A 593 1.82 12.16 -35.74
C ALA A 593 2.50 13.45 -36.23
N ALA A 594 1.77 14.30 -36.96
CA ALA A 594 2.25 15.60 -37.42
C ALA A 594 2.50 16.55 -36.23
N ALA A 595 1.63 16.55 -35.22
CA ALA A 595 1.81 17.31 -34.00
C ALA A 595 3.09 16.88 -33.26
N ALA A 596 3.33 15.58 -33.09
CA ALA A 596 4.56 15.06 -32.49
C ALA A 596 5.80 15.50 -33.27
N GLY A 597 5.76 15.47 -34.60
CA GLY A 597 6.84 16.01 -35.44
C GLY A 597 7.14 17.49 -35.22
N LEU A 598 6.17 18.28 -34.73
CA LEU A 598 6.34 19.71 -34.43
C LEU A 598 6.91 19.98 -33.03
N PHE A 599 6.53 19.19 -32.02
CA PHE A 599 6.88 19.45 -30.61
C PHE A 599 7.97 18.56 -30.04
N VAL A 600 8.37 17.47 -30.71
CA VAL A 600 9.42 16.58 -30.20
C VAL A 600 10.80 17.17 -30.48
N TYR A 601 11.63 17.23 -29.45
CA TYR A 601 13.03 17.66 -29.59
C TYR A 601 13.88 16.53 -30.19
N PRO A 602 14.60 16.75 -31.30
CA PRO A 602 15.30 15.67 -32.02
C PRO A 602 16.63 15.24 -31.41
N ASN A 603 17.29 16.08 -30.59
CA ASN A 603 18.60 15.75 -30.03
C ASN A 603 18.48 15.03 -28.67
N LYS A 604 19.50 14.26 -28.30
CA LYS A 604 19.60 13.63 -26.98
C LYS A 604 19.45 14.66 -25.87
N GLY A 605 18.61 14.37 -24.90
CA GLY A 605 18.32 15.22 -23.74
C GLY A 605 17.77 14.39 -22.56
N PRO A 606 17.18 15.04 -21.55
CA PRO A 606 16.66 14.37 -20.36
C PRO A 606 15.43 13.48 -20.63
N VAL A 607 14.72 13.69 -21.75
CA VAL A 607 13.62 12.81 -22.15
C VAL A 607 14.17 11.44 -22.53
N ALA A 608 13.79 10.42 -21.77
CA ALA A 608 14.19 9.03 -22.01
C ALA A 608 13.23 8.33 -22.98
N ALA A 609 11.92 8.53 -22.82
CA ALA A 609 10.90 7.89 -23.67
C ALA A 609 9.58 8.67 -23.66
N ASN A 610 8.96 8.80 -24.83
CA ASN A 610 7.54 9.10 -24.96
C ASN A 610 6.82 7.76 -25.15
N TYR A 611 6.15 7.27 -24.12
CA TYR A 611 5.70 5.87 -24.07
C TYR A 611 4.18 5.71 -23.96
N GLY A 612 3.43 6.78 -23.76
CA GLY A 612 1.98 6.71 -23.60
C GLY A 612 1.24 7.92 -24.17
N LEU A 613 -0.02 7.68 -24.50
CA LEU A 613 -0.98 8.66 -25.00
C LEU A 613 -2.33 8.43 -24.28
N GLU A 614 -2.85 9.46 -23.63
CA GLU A 614 -4.11 9.48 -22.89
C GLU A 614 -5.03 10.59 -23.44
N ASP A 615 -6.34 10.48 -23.21
CA ASP A 615 -7.35 11.53 -23.47
C ASP A 615 -7.32 12.15 -24.88
N CYS A 616 -6.94 11.38 -25.90
CA CYS A 616 -6.87 11.87 -27.28
C CYS A 616 -8.28 12.10 -27.86
N ARG A 617 -8.58 13.33 -28.28
CA ARG A 617 -9.86 13.71 -28.88
C ARG A 617 -9.66 14.60 -30.09
N PHE A 618 -10.41 14.31 -31.16
CA PHE A 618 -10.51 15.13 -32.36
C PHE A 618 -11.81 15.91 -32.30
N LEU A 619 -11.73 17.22 -32.13
CA LEU A 619 -12.88 18.10 -31.96
C LEU A 619 -13.44 18.56 -33.29
N ARG A 620 -12.57 18.73 -34.29
CA ARG A 620 -12.91 19.24 -35.62
C ARG A 620 -12.12 18.49 -36.70
N PRO A 621 -12.71 18.22 -37.87
CA PRO A 621 -11.95 17.70 -39.00
C PRO A 621 -10.95 18.75 -39.50
N LEU A 622 -9.82 18.27 -40.01
CA LEU A 622 -8.91 19.07 -40.82
C LEU A 622 -8.95 18.57 -42.24
N TYR A 623 -9.03 19.47 -43.19
CA TYR A 623 -9.05 19.16 -44.61
C TYR A 623 -7.67 19.39 -45.22
N HIS A 624 -7.51 18.92 -46.46
CA HIS A 624 -6.32 19.23 -47.24
C HIS A 624 -6.11 20.77 -47.32
N ASN A 625 -4.84 21.19 -47.25
CA ASN A 625 -4.34 22.57 -47.16
C ASN A 625 -4.62 23.31 -45.84
N ASP A 626 -5.21 22.66 -44.85
CA ASP A 626 -5.28 23.25 -43.51
C ASP A 626 -3.89 23.29 -42.87
N THR A 627 -3.65 24.34 -42.08
CA THR A 627 -2.37 24.57 -41.42
C THR A 627 -2.55 24.51 -39.92
N ILE A 628 -1.72 23.71 -39.26
CA ILE A 628 -1.75 23.51 -37.81
C ILE A 628 -0.53 24.08 -37.11
N TYR A 629 -0.68 24.40 -35.84
CA TYR A 629 0.42 24.47 -34.87
C TYR A 629 0.02 23.78 -33.56
N VAL A 630 1.00 23.57 -32.69
CA VAL A 630 0.79 22.86 -31.42
C VAL A 630 1.20 23.78 -30.27
N ARG A 631 0.42 23.75 -29.18
CA ARG A 631 0.86 24.12 -27.85
C ARG A 631 1.13 22.85 -27.06
N LEU A 632 2.39 22.65 -26.67
CA LEU A 632 2.81 21.58 -25.78
C LEU A 632 2.99 22.17 -24.38
N THR A 633 2.15 21.80 -23.43
CA THR A 633 2.15 22.37 -22.07
C THR A 633 2.32 21.28 -21.03
N CYS A 634 3.20 21.45 -20.04
CA CYS A 634 3.33 20.49 -18.95
C CYS A 634 2.02 20.46 -18.15
N LYS A 635 1.31 19.34 -18.20
CA LYS A 635 0.05 19.11 -17.50
C LYS A 635 0.30 18.83 -16.04
N GLN A 636 1.13 17.84 -15.76
CA GLN A 636 1.35 17.33 -14.41
C GLN A 636 2.67 16.57 -14.35
N LYS A 637 3.37 16.66 -13.21
CA LYS A 637 4.49 15.78 -12.89
C LYS A 637 4.03 14.67 -11.96
N VAL A 638 4.43 13.44 -12.26
CA VAL A 638 4.20 12.26 -11.43
C VAL A 638 5.56 11.67 -11.09
N ASP A 639 5.82 11.51 -9.80
CA ASP A 639 7.05 10.92 -9.32
C ASP A 639 7.08 9.41 -9.59
N ARG A 640 8.26 8.85 -9.82
CA ARG A 640 8.45 7.42 -10.10
C ARG A 640 9.66 6.89 -9.34
N ASP A 641 9.45 5.79 -8.65
CA ASP A 641 10.55 5.00 -8.10
C ASP A 641 11.17 4.12 -9.18
N VAL A 642 12.50 4.07 -9.23
CA VAL A 642 13.28 3.24 -10.15
C VAL A 642 14.01 2.18 -9.34
N ALA A 643 13.78 0.90 -9.66
CA ALA A 643 14.40 -0.23 -8.98
C ALA A 643 15.29 -1.09 -9.91
N SER A 644 15.27 -0.79 -11.22
CA SER A 644 16.07 -1.42 -12.27
C SER A 644 17.35 -0.61 -12.54
N ALA A 645 18.20 -1.14 -13.42
CA ALA A 645 19.39 -0.48 -13.96
C ALA A 645 19.01 0.69 -14.90
N GLU A 646 18.36 1.71 -14.35
CA GLU A 646 17.87 2.90 -15.03
C GLU A 646 18.17 4.14 -14.20
N HIS A 647 18.44 5.26 -14.86
CA HIS A 647 18.60 6.54 -14.15
C HIS A 647 17.30 6.96 -13.48
N PRO A 648 17.38 7.56 -12.28
CA PRO A 648 16.23 8.20 -11.64
C PRO A 648 15.50 9.11 -12.62
N SER A 649 14.21 8.88 -12.76
CA SER A 649 13.34 9.60 -13.68
C SER A 649 11.95 9.76 -13.06
N GLY A 650 11.22 10.76 -13.53
CA GLY A 650 9.79 10.91 -13.25
C GLY A 650 8.99 10.93 -14.54
N ILE A 651 7.67 10.86 -14.42
CA ILE A 651 6.76 10.99 -15.55
C ILE A 651 6.31 12.45 -15.62
N VAL A 652 6.35 13.03 -16.81
CA VAL A 652 5.72 14.31 -17.12
C VAL A 652 4.59 14.03 -18.09
N LYS A 653 3.37 14.37 -17.67
CA LYS A 653 2.21 14.41 -18.54
C LYS A 653 2.23 15.74 -19.27
N TRP A 654 2.27 15.74 -20.59
CA TRP A 654 2.13 16.98 -21.37
C TRP A 654 0.77 17.04 -22.05
N PHE A 655 0.07 18.16 -21.86
CA PHE A 655 -1.14 18.47 -22.57
C PHE A 655 -0.78 19.07 -23.93
N VAL A 656 -1.22 18.39 -24.99
CA VAL A 656 -1.02 18.75 -26.38
C VAL A 656 -2.32 19.37 -26.86
N GLU A 657 -2.27 20.63 -27.28
CA GLU A 657 -3.38 21.33 -27.92
C GLU A 657 -2.97 21.62 -29.37
N VAL A 658 -3.73 21.10 -30.33
CA VAL A 658 -3.53 21.34 -31.76
C VAL A 658 -4.52 22.40 -32.22
N PHE A 659 -4.01 23.49 -32.77
CA PHE A 659 -4.80 24.60 -33.28
C PHE A 659 -4.62 24.74 -34.79
N ASP A 660 -5.64 25.23 -35.46
CA ASP A 660 -5.55 25.62 -36.87
C ASP A 660 -5.00 27.05 -37.05
N SER A 661 -5.06 27.57 -38.28
CA SER A 661 -4.59 28.92 -38.61
C SER A 661 -5.48 30.05 -38.08
N ALA A 662 -6.72 29.73 -37.67
CA ALA A 662 -7.70 30.64 -37.09
C ALA A 662 -7.69 30.59 -35.55
N ASP A 663 -6.70 29.92 -34.95
CA ASP A 663 -6.58 29.68 -33.50
C ASP A 663 -7.77 28.88 -32.91
N GLU A 664 -8.45 28.08 -33.74
CA GLU A 664 -9.50 27.18 -33.27
C GLU A 664 -8.91 25.83 -32.85
N LEU A 665 -9.38 25.28 -31.73
CA LEU A 665 -8.90 24.02 -31.19
C LEU A 665 -9.42 22.84 -32.03
N VAL A 666 -8.49 22.06 -32.57
CA VAL A 666 -8.76 20.94 -33.48
C VAL A 666 -8.68 19.60 -32.77
N ALA A 667 -7.62 19.40 -31.98
CA ALA A 667 -7.38 18.14 -31.29
C ALA A 667 -6.68 18.40 -29.96
N VAL A 668 -6.93 17.52 -29.00
CA VAL A 668 -6.23 17.49 -27.72
C VAL A 668 -5.73 16.09 -27.43
N ALA A 669 -4.61 15.98 -26.73
CA ALA A 669 -4.13 14.72 -26.18
C ALA A 669 -3.25 14.97 -24.95
N THR A 670 -3.06 13.94 -24.13
CA THR A 670 -2.05 13.95 -23.06
C THR A 670 -0.96 12.94 -23.40
N ILE A 671 0.28 13.37 -23.57
CA ILE A 671 1.41 12.45 -23.77
C ILE A 671 2.09 12.15 -22.43
N LEU A 672 2.52 10.90 -22.25
CA LEU A 672 3.27 10.44 -21.09
C LEU A 672 4.75 10.33 -21.46
N THR A 673 5.54 11.18 -20.84
CA THR A 673 6.98 11.27 -21.10
C THR A 673 7.77 10.91 -19.86
N MET A 674 8.67 9.95 -19.99
CA MET A 674 9.69 9.66 -18.99
C MET A 674 10.83 10.68 -19.11
N VAL A 675 11.08 11.43 -18.04
CA VAL A 675 12.11 12.48 -17.99
C VAL A 675 13.08 12.17 -16.85
N GLN A 676 14.37 12.16 -17.16
CA GLN A 676 15.44 11.96 -16.19
C GLN A 676 15.45 13.08 -15.14
N LYS A 677 15.70 12.69 -13.90
CA LYS A 677 15.95 13.60 -12.78
C LYS A 677 17.38 14.10 -12.81
N LYS A 678 17.60 15.29 -12.27
CA LYS A 678 18.95 15.85 -12.12
C LYS A 678 19.83 14.99 -11.24
N GLN A 679 21.06 14.79 -11.71
CA GLN A 679 22.14 14.27 -10.89
C GLN A 679 22.80 15.45 -10.18
N GLU A 680 22.50 15.63 -8.89
CA GLU A 680 23.14 16.68 -8.04
C GLU A 680 23.97 16.09 -6.90
N VAL A 681 23.92 14.77 -6.71
CA VAL A 681 24.50 14.08 -5.53
C VAL A 681 26.00 13.83 -5.66
N PHE A 682 26.51 13.71 -6.88
CA PHE A 682 27.87 13.27 -7.14
C PHE A 682 28.58 14.33 -7.95
N VAL A 683 29.74 14.77 -7.50
CA VAL A 683 30.60 15.64 -8.31
C VAL A 683 31.08 14.85 -9.52
N GLU A 684 31.12 15.50 -10.69
CA GLU A 684 31.64 14.90 -11.92
C GLU A 684 33.17 14.73 -11.83
N MET A 685 33.66 13.51 -12.07
CA MET A 685 35.06 13.13 -11.86
C MET A 685 35.89 13.32 -13.14
N THR A 686 36.01 14.57 -13.60
CA THR A 686 36.89 14.93 -14.71
C THR A 686 38.37 14.87 -14.30
N ASN A 687 39.28 14.87 -15.29
CA ASN A 687 40.72 14.91 -15.03
C ASN A 687 41.11 16.09 -14.12
N ASP A 688 40.54 17.27 -14.37
CA ASP A 688 40.83 18.48 -13.61
C ASP A 688 40.26 18.42 -12.20
N THR A 689 39.03 17.91 -12.05
CA THR A 689 38.40 17.71 -10.74
C THR A 689 39.24 16.77 -9.87
N ILE A 690 39.67 15.63 -10.42
CA ILE A 690 40.48 14.65 -9.70
C ILE A 690 41.82 15.25 -9.32
N LYS A 691 42.54 15.89 -10.26
CA LYS A 691 43.83 16.54 -9.98
C LYS A 691 43.72 17.59 -8.86
N ASN A 692 42.67 18.40 -8.88
CA ASN A 692 42.40 19.37 -7.84
C ASN A 692 42.23 18.71 -6.46
N TYR A 693 41.44 17.63 -6.36
CA TYR A 693 41.26 16.93 -5.08
C TYR A 693 42.53 16.21 -4.61
N LEU A 694 43.30 15.60 -5.52
CA LEU A 694 44.58 14.99 -5.19
C LEU A 694 45.61 16.01 -4.68
N SER A 695 45.58 17.26 -5.18
CA SER A 695 46.49 18.32 -4.71
C SER A 695 46.26 18.72 -3.24
N LYS A 696 45.04 18.51 -2.73
CA LYS A 696 44.66 18.79 -1.34
C LYS A 696 44.98 17.64 -0.38
N LEU A 697 45.36 16.48 -0.92
CA LEU A 697 45.61 15.27 -0.14
C LEU A 697 47.03 15.29 0.46
N THR A 698 47.13 15.22 1.79
CA THR A 698 48.40 15.21 2.53
C THR A 698 48.52 13.93 3.38
N PRO A 699 49.74 13.46 3.73
CA PRO A 699 49.92 12.21 4.47
C PRO A 699 49.20 12.16 5.83
N ASP A 700 49.09 13.30 6.50
CA ASP A 700 48.51 13.42 7.85
C ASP A 700 46.98 13.58 7.85
N LEU A 701 46.35 13.65 6.67
CA LEU A 701 44.91 13.85 6.55
C LEU A 701 44.14 12.63 7.11
N LYS A 702 43.29 12.86 8.10
CA LYS A 702 42.51 11.81 8.75
C LYS A 702 41.15 11.62 8.04
N PRO A 703 40.71 10.37 7.83
CA PRO A 703 39.39 10.12 7.28
C PRO A 703 38.30 10.47 8.30
N LYS A 704 37.16 10.98 7.83
CA LYS A 704 35.93 11.21 8.59
C LYS A 704 35.28 9.89 9.06
N TRP A 705 35.51 8.79 8.35
CA TRP A 705 35.07 7.43 8.72
C TRP A 705 35.99 6.37 8.11
N GLY A 706 35.97 5.14 8.63
CA GLY A 706 36.88 4.07 8.20
C GLY A 706 38.31 4.23 8.72
N ILE A 707 39.21 3.34 8.29
CA ILE A 707 40.58 3.24 8.82
C ILE A 707 41.69 3.56 7.80
N MET A 708 41.35 3.73 6.52
CA MET A 708 42.34 3.98 5.45
C MET A 708 43.10 5.28 5.68
N THR A 709 44.41 5.25 5.45
CA THR A 709 45.20 6.49 5.27
C THR A 709 45.02 7.02 3.85
N PRO A 710 45.42 8.26 3.57
CA PRO A 710 45.41 8.82 2.22
C PRO A 710 46.08 7.93 1.17
N GLN A 711 47.20 7.30 1.51
CA GLN A 711 47.92 6.41 0.61
C GLN A 711 47.16 5.10 0.38
N HIS A 712 46.62 4.47 1.44
CA HIS A 712 45.81 3.25 1.31
C HIS A 712 44.59 3.46 0.41
N MET A 713 43.93 4.61 0.52
CA MET A 713 42.81 4.97 -0.37
C MET A 713 43.25 5.00 -1.84
N LEU A 714 44.37 5.66 -2.16
CA LEU A 714 44.84 5.76 -3.56
C LEU A 714 45.27 4.41 -4.12
N GLU A 715 45.98 3.60 -3.35
CA GLU A 715 46.39 2.25 -3.75
C GLU A 715 45.17 1.33 -3.94
N HIS A 716 44.15 1.45 -3.09
CA HIS A 716 42.86 0.76 -3.24
C HIS A 716 42.12 1.20 -4.53
N LEU A 717 42.04 2.50 -4.79
CA LEU A 717 41.39 3.00 -6.00
C LEU A 717 42.17 2.58 -7.27
N GLU A 718 43.49 2.63 -7.24
CA GLU A 718 44.35 2.13 -8.33
C GLU A 718 44.09 0.65 -8.61
N TYR A 719 43.99 -0.17 -7.57
CA TYR A 719 43.64 -1.58 -7.69
C TYR A 719 42.30 -1.77 -8.41
N THR A 720 41.29 -0.95 -8.10
CA THR A 720 40.01 -1.00 -8.83
C THR A 720 40.11 -0.58 -10.30
N TYR A 721 41.03 0.33 -10.65
CA TYR A 721 41.29 0.65 -12.06
C TYR A 721 42.03 -0.47 -12.81
N LYS A 722 42.91 -1.24 -12.16
CA LYS A 722 43.52 -2.43 -12.77
C LYS A 722 42.47 -3.47 -13.14
N ILE A 723 41.47 -3.67 -12.27
CA ILE A 723 40.31 -4.51 -12.58
C ILE A 723 39.54 -3.93 -13.78
N ALA A 724 39.20 -2.64 -13.74
CA ALA A 724 38.42 -1.98 -14.78
C ALA A 724 39.15 -1.84 -16.14
N ALA A 725 40.48 -1.95 -16.17
CA ALA A 725 41.31 -1.96 -17.37
C ALA A 725 41.58 -3.38 -17.90
N GLY A 726 41.00 -4.41 -17.28
CA GLY A 726 41.19 -5.81 -17.70
C GLY A 726 42.52 -6.44 -17.28
N GLU A 727 43.39 -5.72 -16.55
CA GLU A 727 44.67 -6.24 -16.06
C GLU A 727 44.48 -7.34 -14.99
N ILE A 728 43.37 -7.28 -14.25
CA ILE A 728 42.98 -8.25 -13.23
C ILE A 728 41.55 -8.72 -13.50
N GLN A 729 41.37 -9.99 -13.89
CA GLN A 729 40.06 -10.59 -14.22
C GLN A 729 39.89 -12.02 -13.68
N ASP A 730 40.96 -12.63 -13.16
CA ASP A 730 40.95 -13.99 -12.60
C ASP A 730 40.47 -13.96 -11.14
N PHE A 731 39.17 -13.72 -10.94
CA PHE A 731 38.49 -13.77 -9.64
C PHE A 731 36.99 -14.08 -9.80
N GLU A 732 36.37 -14.46 -8.69
CA GLU A 732 34.91 -14.63 -8.57
C GLU A 732 34.22 -13.36 -8.07
N VAL A 733 33.00 -13.12 -8.53
CA VAL A 733 32.16 -12.02 -8.04
C VAL A 733 31.73 -12.35 -6.60
N ALA A 734 32.06 -11.49 -5.65
CA ALA A 734 31.80 -11.73 -4.23
C ALA A 734 30.33 -11.53 -3.84
N THR A 735 29.57 -10.78 -4.64
CA THR A 735 28.15 -10.55 -4.40
C THR A 735 27.34 -11.79 -4.79
N PRO A 736 26.51 -12.35 -3.87
CA PRO A 736 25.66 -13.49 -4.19
C PRO A 736 24.68 -13.21 -5.34
N GLU A 737 24.53 -14.18 -6.25
CA GLU A 737 23.68 -14.07 -7.45
C GLU A 737 22.27 -13.55 -7.15
N LYS A 738 21.64 -14.02 -6.07
CA LYS A 738 20.30 -13.61 -5.62
C LYS A 738 20.10 -12.11 -5.34
N ILE A 739 21.17 -11.35 -5.12
CA ILE A 739 21.11 -9.89 -4.92
C ILE A 739 21.94 -9.11 -5.95
N LEU A 740 22.62 -9.80 -6.87
CA LEU A 740 23.56 -9.19 -7.80
C LEU A 740 22.89 -8.13 -8.66
N GLU A 741 21.72 -8.44 -9.23
CA GLU A 741 20.95 -7.50 -10.05
C GLU A 741 20.61 -6.21 -9.29
N LYS A 742 20.20 -6.33 -8.03
CA LYS A 742 19.89 -5.17 -7.18
C LYS A 742 21.13 -4.34 -6.86
N VAL A 743 22.26 -5.01 -6.58
CA VAL A 743 23.53 -4.34 -6.31
C VAL A 743 24.03 -3.65 -7.58
N HIS A 744 23.95 -4.30 -8.73
CA HIS A 744 24.26 -3.73 -10.05
C HIS A 744 23.39 -2.50 -10.33
N ALA A 745 22.08 -2.61 -10.18
CA ALA A 745 21.14 -1.49 -10.39
C ALA A 745 21.46 -0.27 -9.51
N SER A 746 22.06 -0.48 -8.34
CA SER A 746 22.47 0.63 -7.48
C SER A 746 23.53 1.54 -8.11
N LEU A 747 24.23 1.14 -9.18
CA LEU A 747 25.13 2.02 -9.93
C LEU A 747 24.39 3.20 -10.58
N TYR A 748 23.14 2.99 -10.98
CA TYR A 748 22.34 3.97 -11.71
C TYR A 748 21.63 4.97 -10.79
N ASN A 749 21.36 4.59 -9.53
CA ASN A 749 20.64 5.48 -8.61
C ASN A 749 21.51 6.66 -8.14
N TYR A 750 20.89 7.70 -7.60
CA TYR A 750 21.61 8.84 -7.03
C TYR A 750 21.87 8.69 -5.52
N GLU A 751 21.97 7.46 -5.01
CA GLU A 751 22.26 7.19 -3.60
C GLU A 751 23.76 6.96 -3.39
N LYS A 752 24.32 7.62 -2.36
CA LYS A 752 25.71 7.45 -1.93
C LYS A 752 25.97 6.02 -1.43
N PHE A 753 27.20 5.54 -1.58
CA PHE A 753 27.59 4.28 -0.93
C PHE A 753 27.46 4.38 0.59
N PRO A 754 26.98 3.31 1.27
CA PRO A 754 26.93 3.28 2.72
C PRO A 754 28.32 3.52 3.33
N LYS A 755 28.36 4.27 4.42
CA LYS A 755 29.60 4.48 5.19
C LYS A 755 30.06 3.15 5.79
N ASN A 756 31.39 2.96 5.85
CA ASN A 756 32.02 1.75 6.39
C ASN A 756 31.66 0.45 5.64
N THR A 757 31.35 0.54 4.35
CA THR A 757 31.20 -0.65 3.49
C THR A 757 32.54 -1.38 3.39
N HIS A 758 32.53 -2.70 3.55
CA HIS A 758 33.73 -3.53 3.45
C HIS A 758 33.98 -3.95 2.00
N PHE A 759 35.20 -3.76 1.52
CA PHE A 759 35.62 -4.30 0.23
C PHE A 759 35.84 -5.82 0.37
N PRO A 760 35.29 -6.67 -0.52
CA PRO A 760 35.20 -8.12 -0.28
C PRO A 760 36.54 -8.84 -0.05
N THR A 761 37.64 -8.32 -0.60
CA THR A 761 38.96 -8.96 -0.51
C THR A 761 39.82 -8.43 0.63
N LEU A 762 39.37 -7.40 1.37
CA LEU A 762 40.14 -6.81 2.48
C LEU A 762 39.80 -7.46 3.83
N GLU A 763 40.82 -7.77 4.63
CA GLU A 763 40.62 -8.26 6.00
C GLU A 763 39.92 -7.20 6.87
N LYS A 764 38.88 -7.63 7.59
CA LYS A 764 38.06 -6.74 8.40
C LYS A 764 38.88 -6.07 9.51
N GLY A 765 38.91 -4.74 9.48
CA GLY A 765 39.55 -3.92 10.53
C GLY A 765 41.07 -3.85 10.46
N LYS A 766 41.69 -4.38 9.40
CA LYS A 766 43.13 -4.27 9.15
C LYS A 766 43.41 -3.45 7.89
N LEU A 767 44.52 -2.73 7.92
CA LEU A 767 45.09 -2.09 6.74
C LEU A 767 46.02 -3.09 6.05
N GLU A 768 45.95 -3.12 4.73
CA GLU A 768 46.92 -3.87 3.93
C GLU A 768 48.30 -3.22 3.98
N ARG A 769 49.32 -3.96 3.60
CA ARG A 769 50.66 -3.42 3.47
C ARG A 769 50.70 -2.47 2.27
N LEU A 770 51.11 -1.22 2.48
CA LEU A 770 51.36 -0.25 1.41
C LEU A 770 52.35 -0.80 0.38
N ILE A 771 52.02 -0.62 -0.88
CA ILE A 771 52.79 -1.07 -2.04
C ILE A 771 53.86 -0.04 -2.39
N TYR A 772 53.54 1.25 -2.30
CA TYR A 772 54.46 2.34 -2.67
C TYR A 772 55.21 2.93 -1.46
N PRO A 773 56.39 3.52 -1.70
CA PRO A 773 57.19 4.10 -0.62
C PRO A 773 56.56 5.35 0.02
N ASP A 774 55.75 6.11 -0.72
CA ASP A 774 55.14 7.35 -0.25
C ASP A 774 53.85 7.74 -1.01
N LEU A 775 53.16 8.75 -0.48
CA LEU A 775 51.88 9.25 -1.02
C LEU A 775 52.02 9.89 -2.41
N GLU A 776 53.13 10.57 -2.71
CA GLU A 776 53.31 11.24 -4.00
C GLU A 776 53.50 10.21 -5.13
N THR A 777 54.25 9.15 -4.86
CA THR A 777 54.38 7.99 -5.76
C THR A 777 53.01 7.35 -5.99
N ALA A 778 52.20 7.17 -4.93
CA ALA A 778 50.85 6.62 -5.05
C ALA A 778 49.91 7.53 -5.88
N LYS A 779 50.00 8.86 -5.75
CA LYS A 779 49.26 9.81 -6.60
C LYS A 779 49.60 9.65 -8.07
N GLN A 780 50.90 9.57 -8.39
CA GLN A 780 51.34 9.40 -9.77
C GLN A 780 50.81 8.08 -10.37
N LYS A 781 50.96 6.98 -9.63
CA LYS A 781 50.52 5.64 -10.08
C LYS A 781 49.01 5.54 -10.24
N PHE A 782 48.25 6.15 -9.34
CA PHE A 782 46.79 6.27 -9.48
C PHE A 782 46.39 6.99 -10.78
N ILE A 783 47.04 8.11 -11.13
CA ILE A 783 46.75 8.85 -12.37
C ILE A 783 47.13 8.02 -13.60
N GLU A 784 48.34 7.44 -13.63
CA GLU A 784 48.81 6.58 -14.72
C GLU A 784 47.84 5.40 -14.96
N GLN A 785 47.37 4.75 -13.88
CA GLN A 785 46.46 3.63 -14.01
C GLN A 785 45.07 4.03 -14.48
N ARG A 786 44.58 5.20 -14.08
CA ARG A 786 43.32 5.76 -14.57
C ARG A 786 43.39 6.04 -16.08
N GLU A 787 44.51 6.56 -16.57
CA GLU A 787 44.72 6.79 -18.00
C GLU A 787 44.64 5.48 -18.80
N LYS A 788 45.23 4.40 -18.31
CA LYS A 788 45.09 3.07 -18.92
C LYS A 788 43.65 2.57 -18.95
N TYR A 789 42.90 2.75 -17.86
CA TYR A 789 41.48 2.40 -17.82
C TYR A 789 40.68 3.16 -18.90
N LEU A 790 40.94 4.46 -19.07
CA LEU A 790 40.29 5.27 -20.10
C LEU A 790 40.69 4.85 -21.52
N GLU A 791 41.97 4.54 -21.76
CA GLU A 791 42.46 4.07 -23.05
C GLU A 791 41.91 2.69 -23.40
N PHE A 792 41.82 1.76 -22.43
CA PHE A 792 41.23 0.43 -22.62
C PHE A 792 39.80 0.52 -23.19
N TYR A 793 38.93 1.33 -22.59
CA TYR A 793 37.55 1.49 -23.08
C TYR A 793 37.42 2.40 -24.32
N LYS A 794 38.51 3.04 -24.75
CA LYS A 794 38.60 3.73 -26.04
C LYS A 794 38.97 2.74 -27.15
N GLU A 795 39.86 1.80 -26.88
CA GLU A 795 40.23 0.70 -27.78
C GLU A 795 39.15 -0.40 -27.86
N HIS A 796 38.44 -0.64 -26.76
CA HIS A 796 37.42 -1.68 -26.61
C HIS A 796 36.07 -1.14 -26.12
N PRO A 797 35.33 -0.39 -26.95
CA PRO A 797 34.11 0.30 -26.52
C PRO A 797 32.97 -0.64 -26.06
N GLU A 798 32.93 -1.87 -26.60
CA GLU A 798 31.89 -2.87 -26.30
C GLU A 798 32.32 -3.89 -25.22
N ALA A 799 33.50 -3.73 -24.62
CA ALA A 799 33.99 -4.67 -23.61
C ALA A 799 33.10 -4.67 -22.36
N LYS A 800 32.90 -5.88 -21.80
CA LYS A 800 32.31 -6.10 -20.48
C LYS A 800 33.33 -6.84 -19.63
N LEU A 801 33.67 -6.27 -18.47
CA LEU A 801 34.68 -6.81 -17.57
C LEU A 801 34.08 -7.12 -16.21
N LYS A 802 34.59 -8.15 -15.54
CA LYS A 802 34.16 -8.50 -14.19
C LYS A 802 34.54 -7.40 -13.20
N ASN A 803 33.63 -7.15 -12.26
CA ASN A 803 33.82 -6.37 -11.06
C ASN A 803 33.51 -7.23 -9.84
N LEU A 804 34.30 -7.07 -8.76
CA LEU A 804 34.17 -7.87 -7.53
C LEU A 804 32.80 -7.78 -6.85
N VAL A 805 32.09 -6.67 -6.98
CA VAL A 805 30.83 -6.39 -6.26
C VAL A 805 29.64 -6.29 -7.20
N PHE A 806 29.82 -5.68 -8.37
CA PHE A 806 28.72 -5.28 -9.25
C PHE A 806 28.51 -6.24 -10.43
N GLY A 807 29.25 -7.35 -10.53
CA GLY A 807 29.12 -8.28 -11.66
C GLY A 807 29.89 -7.80 -12.90
N GLU A 808 29.41 -8.08 -14.09
CA GLU A 808 30.05 -7.62 -15.33
C GLU A 808 29.62 -6.19 -15.68
N LEU A 809 30.58 -5.30 -15.89
CA LEU A 809 30.34 -3.89 -16.19
C LEU A 809 30.80 -3.54 -17.59
N ASN A 810 29.93 -2.85 -18.34
CA ASN A 810 30.31 -2.18 -19.58
C ASN A 810 31.00 -0.83 -19.31
N LYS A 811 31.47 -0.16 -20.36
CA LYS A 811 32.11 1.17 -20.29
C LYS A 811 31.32 2.19 -19.47
N TYR A 812 30.02 2.28 -19.70
CA TYR A 812 29.16 3.26 -19.04
C TYR A 812 28.99 2.95 -17.56
N GLU A 813 28.82 1.68 -17.21
CA GLU A 813 28.66 1.23 -15.84
C GLU A 813 29.96 1.36 -15.04
N ALA A 814 31.11 1.10 -15.67
CA ALA A 814 32.42 1.36 -15.10
C ALA A 814 32.60 2.85 -14.78
N TYR A 815 32.15 3.74 -15.66
CA TYR A 815 32.12 5.19 -15.42
C TYR A 815 31.19 5.58 -14.25
N LEU A 816 29.99 4.99 -14.15
CA LEU A 816 29.08 5.24 -13.03
C LEU A 816 29.71 4.79 -11.70
N LEU A 817 30.34 3.61 -11.69
CA LEU A 817 31.07 3.10 -10.54
C LEU A 817 32.23 4.03 -10.17
N GLU A 818 33.06 4.43 -11.13
CA GLU A 818 34.17 5.36 -10.90
C GLU A 818 33.68 6.63 -10.20
N ARG A 819 32.65 7.27 -10.74
CA ARG A 819 32.08 8.50 -10.18
C ARG A 819 31.63 8.28 -8.74
N LYS A 820 30.86 7.22 -8.46
CA LYS A 820 30.39 6.91 -7.09
C LYS A 820 31.53 6.59 -6.14
N HIS A 821 32.49 5.79 -6.58
CA HIS A 821 33.58 5.28 -5.76
C HIS A 821 34.55 6.41 -5.37
N LEU A 822 34.89 7.28 -6.31
CA LEU A 822 35.71 8.47 -6.03
C LEU A 822 34.98 9.46 -5.13
N ASN A 823 33.69 9.76 -5.39
CA ASN A 823 32.92 10.62 -4.49
C ASN A 823 32.88 10.06 -3.07
N HIS A 824 32.67 8.75 -2.89
CA HIS A 824 32.68 8.13 -1.56
C HIS A 824 33.99 8.36 -0.81
N HIS A 825 35.12 8.09 -1.45
CA HIS A 825 36.43 8.24 -0.82
C HIS A 825 36.86 9.71 -0.67
N PHE A 826 36.58 10.58 -1.63
CA PHE A 826 36.87 12.01 -1.45
C PHE A 826 36.00 12.64 -0.34
N GLU A 827 34.74 12.21 -0.19
CA GLU A 827 33.92 12.62 0.96
C GLU A 827 34.49 12.06 2.28
N GLN A 828 35.00 10.82 2.26
CA GLN A 828 35.66 10.18 3.40
C GLN A 828 36.81 11.03 3.92
N PHE A 829 37.58 11.69 3.05
CA PHE A 829 38.68 12.57 3.44
C PHE A 829 38.31 14.06 3.47
N GLY A 830 37.03 14.42 3.29
CA GLY A 830 36.57 15.80 3.34
C GLY A 830 37.10 16.68 2.21
N LEU A 831 37.30 16.10 1.03
CA LEU A 831 37.86 16.78 -0.14
C LEU A 831 36.79 17.38 -1.08
N LEU A 832 35.58 16.79 -1.07
CA LEU A 832 34.43 17.24 -1.87
C LEU A 832 33.84 18.57 -1.39
#